data_AF-A0A913WRG1-F1
#
_entry.id   AF-A0A913WRG1-F1
#
_cell.length_a   1.000
_cell.length_b   1.000
_cell.length_c   1.000
_cell.angle_alpha   90.00
_cell.angle_beta   90.00
_cell.angle_gamma   90.00
#
_symmetry.space_group_name_H-M   'P 1'
#
loop_
_entity.id
_entity.type
_entity.pdbx_description
1 polymer ?
#
loop_
_entity_poly.entity_id
_entity_poly.type
_entity_poly.pdbx_seq_one_letter_code
_entity_poly.pdbx_strand_id
1 'polypeptide(L)'
;MGKPGAGIKVGSMVWLGSYSECKAISGSSYCLANIGPKPKNGSNTPGNPFASGFKLGLCVPKQCSETDIAVGLQDIIKAFGLDAYFQLNPDIFTLLMAPEMKTVNCAKPSKYTGGVIATLTLCGVLLFLCLCGTIIDIASSYVSQLSIKKSNGFVPITNESPQEEQDSFTVKGRDRFRKPSHSDHSKETEMVHQTIEYNQSFIKEFFLSFSLIRNTTQIMNTNVPPNAITSINGMRVLSILWVVLGHTFLWQLISGLNSNILEEFTILQRFSFQAISNANLSVDSFFFLSGLLVAYLSFRQMDKTKGSLNLFKFYFHRFWRLTPVYMFLLLFYDQMLSFLGEGPEWYQLQTKQPCDKYWWTNLLYINNFYPTSFQGSCMNWTWYLANDMQFYVISPVVIYVAYRFGKYGMTVSAGILMSVCIISNAVIMDYYEFNSAMLGGGENPGNQHELDYQSYVYVKPYCRIAPYLIGMVLGYLFHVFKDKLSRSLSWWLLLCGWCVAIVLALAPLYGTYKAYKKNPQPLTLTENVFYATFSRISWSLALAWVIYACHAGYGGLVDKILSARFWIPLSRLTYCVYLVHIIILEAYFGSYQTVMFYSDVNIAWHFLACTTVSYFAAYIVSVTCEVPMMQLEKLIFKTDRKRH
;
A
#
# COMPACT_ATOMS: atom_id res chain seq x y z
N MET A 1 17.15 2.42 40.79
CA MET A 1 17.19 3.03 39.45
C MET A 1 18.59 2.81 38.88
N GLY A 2 18.71 2.33 37.64
CA GLY A 2 20.00 2.13 36.98
C GLY A 2 20.70 3.46 36.64
N LYS A 3 22.00 3.39 36.34
CA LYS A 3 22.80 4.56 35.91
C LYS A 3 22.19 5.14 34.61
N PRO A 4 21.96 6.47 34.51
CA PRO A 4 21.53 7.08 33.25
C PRO A 4 22.57 6.81 32.16
N GLY A 5 22.09 6.47 30.96
CA GLY A 5 22.95 6.20 29.81
C GLY A 5 23.83 7.40 29.44
N ALA A 6 24.96 7.14 28.80
CA ALA A 6 25.77 8.21 28.20
C ALA A 6 24.96 8.91 27.10
N GLY A 7 25.25 10.19 26.82
CA GLY A 7 24.64 10.90 25.68
C GLY A 7 23.52 11.88 26.01
N ILE A 8 23.33 12.28 27.28
CA ILE A 8 22.37 13.36 27.63
C ILE A 8 22.65 14.64 26.81
N LYS A 9 23.93 14.97 26.54
CA LYS A 9 24.32 16.12 25.72
C LYS A 9 23.90 16.03 24.24
N VAL A 10 23.66 14.83 23.72
CA VAL A 10 23.13 14.59 22.37
C VAL A 10 21.63 14.31 22.36
N GLY A 11 20.96 14.46 23.52
CA GLY A 11 19.52 14.30 23.67
C GLY A 11 19.05 12.89 24.03
N SER A 12 19.91 12.05 24.62
CA SER A 12 19.48 10.73 25.12
C SER A 12 18.58 10.86 26.35
N MET A 13 17.26 10.88 26.13
CA MET A 13 16.24 10.99 27.18
C MET A 13 15.52 9.66 27.46
N VAL A 14 15.96 8.56 26.83
CA VAL A 14 15.33 7.25 26.90
C VAL A 14 16.12 6.34 27.84
N TRP A 15 15.48 5.90 28.92
CA TRP A 15 16.03 5.00 29.94
C TRP A 15 15.16 3.75 30.06
N LEU A 16 15.31 2.81 29.13
CA LEU A 16 14.52 1.57 29.11
C LEU A 16 14.91 0.61 30.24
N GLY A 17 16.16 0.65 30.72
CA GLY A 17 16.68 -0.47 31.51
C GLY A 17 16.71 -1.77 30.69
N SER A 18 16.85 -2.91 31.37
CA SER A 18 16.90 -4.23 30.71
C SER A 18 15.52 -4.88 30.70
N TYR A 19 14.88 -4.89 29.52
CA TYR A 19 13.57 -5.51 29.31
C TYR A 19 13.59 -7.02 29.60
N SER A 20 14.61 -7.70 29.08
CA SER A 20 14.77 -9.16 29.20
C SER A 20 15.02 -9.58 30.65
N GLU A 21 15.86 -8.85 31.39
CA GLU A 21 16.08 -9.11 32.82
C GLU A 21 14.81 -8.89 33.64
N CYS A 22 14.05 -7.82 33.37
CA CYS A 22 12.80 -7.58 34.08
C CYS A 22 11.78 -8.71 33.85
N LYS A 23 11.69 -9.22 32.62
CA LYS A 23 10.79 -10.33 32.26
C LYS A 23 11.23 -11.66 32.88
N ALA A 24 12.52 -11.84 33.15
CA ALA A 24 13.07 -13.04 33.78
C ALA A 24 12.76 -13.14 35.28
N ILE A 25 12.47 -12.02 35.95
CA ILE A 25 12.13 -11.98 37.37
C ILE A 25 10.69 -12.51 37.56
N SER A 26 10.53 -13.50 38.45
CA SER A 26 9.21 -14.06 38.75
C SER A 26 8.36 -13.05 39.52
N GLY A 27 7.17 -12.73 39.00
CA GLY A 27 6.22 -11.83 39.67
C GLY A 27 6.42 -10.35 39.35
N SER A 28 7.33 -9.99 38.44
CA SER A 28 7.47 -8.63 37.91
C SER A 28 6.77 -8.45 36.55
N SER A 29 6.51 -7.19 36.22
CA SER A 29 6.07 -6.72 34.91
C SER A 29 6.92 -5.51 34.52
N TYR A 30 7.28 -5.44 33.23
CA TYR A 30 7.93 -4.27 32.67
C TYR A 30 6.86 -3.23 32.31
N CYS A 31 7.08 -1.97 32.69
CA CYS A 31 6.22 -0.86 32.30
C CYS A 31 7.06 0.30 31.76
N LEU A 32 6.58 0.95 30.72
CA LEU A 32 7.17 2.17 30.17
C LEU A 32 6.31 3.36 30.56
N ALA A 33 6.95 4.37 31.14
CA ALA A 33 6.32 5.63 31.52
C ALA A 33 6.93 6.79 30.75
N ASN A 34 6.09 7.72 30.32
CA ASN A 34 6.50 8.91 29.57
C ASN A 34 6.33 10.17 30.44
N ILE A 35 7.45 10.85 30.72
CA ILE A 35 7.50 12.04 31.57
C ILE A 35 7.95 13.22 30.72
N GLY A 36 7.10 14.23 30.52
CA GLY A 36 7.42 15.40 29.71
C GLY A 36 7.42 16.71 30.51
N PRO A 37 7.88 17.81 29.90
CA PRO A 37 7.76 19.13 30.50
C PRO A 37 6.28 19.52 30.68
N LYS A 38 6.00 20.29 31.74
CA LYS A 38 4.68 20.85 32.02
C LYS A 38 4.48 22.13 31.19
N PRO A 39 3.39 22.25 30.40
CA PRO A 39 3.14 23.44 29.60
C PRO A 39 2.89 24.67 30.49
N LYS A 40 3.50 25.81 30.13
CA LYS A 40 3.53 27.04 30.96
C LYS A 40 2.17 27.75 31.13
N ASN A 41 1.15 27.44 30.33
CA ASN A 41 -0.11 28.20 30.29
C ASN A 41 -1.37 27.42 30.69
N GLY A 42 -1.27 26.21 31.26
CA GLY A 42 -2.47 25.42 31.58
C GLY A 42 -3.33 25.04 30.36
N SER A 43 -2.86 25.31 29.14
CA SER A 43 -3.41 24.73 27.93
C SER A 43 -3.07 23.24 27.91
N ASN A 44 -4.10 22.40 27.79
CA ASN A 44 -3.97 20.97 27.52
C ASN A 44 -3.41 20.70 26.11
N THR A 45 -2.70 21.65 25.51
CA THR A 45 -1.96 21.45 24.27
C THR A 45 -0.75 20.60 24.61
N PRO A 46 -0.58 19.43 23.99
CA PRO A 46 0.70 18.75 24.01
C PRO A 46 1.73 19.79 23.55
N GLY A 47 2.73 20.08 24.39
CA GLY A 47 3.91 20.78 23.88
C GLY A 47 4.47 20.01 22.68
N ASN A 48 5.30 20.65 21.87
CA ASN A 48 6.01 20.07 20.73
C ASN A 48 6.14 18.54 20.87
N PRO A 49 5.65 17.71 19.95
CA PRO A 49 5.63 16.25 20.10
C PRO A 49 7.06 15.74 20.31
N PHE A 50 8.05 16.39 19.67
CA PHE A 50 9.47 16.14 19.87
C PHE A 50 10.05 16.66 21.20
N ALA A 51 9.26 17.38 21.98
CA ALA A 51 9.50 17.70 23.39
C ALA A 51 8.91 16.63 24.33
N SER A 52 8.65 15.43 23.83
CA SER A 52 8.53 14.23 24.65
C SER A 52 9.76 14.15 25.56
N GLY A 53 9.54 14.17 26.87
CA GLY A 53 10.63 14.20 27.83
C GLY A 53 11.26 12.82 28.01
N PHE A 54 11.43 12.41 29.26
CA PHE A 54 12.06 11.15 29.59
C PHE A 54 11.12 9.95 29.35
N LYS A 55 11.60 8.96 28.59
CA LYS A 55 11.00 7.62 28.54
C LYS A 55 11.66 6.75 29.61
N LEU A 56 10.90 6.25 30.58
CA LEU A 56 11.42 5.49 31.71
C LEU A 56 10.83 4.07 31.74
N GLY A 57 11.71 3.07 31.59
CA GLY A 57 11.40 1.66 31.82
C GLY A 57 11.48 1.31 33.31
N LEU A 58 10.42 0.70 33.82
CA LEU A 58 10.23 0.34 35.21
C LEU A 58 9.96 -1.15 35.32
N CYS A 59 10.66 -1.82 36.22
CA CYS A 59 10.36 -3.20 36.59
C CYS A 59 9.61 -3.20 37.93
N VAL A 60 8.32 -3.52 37.90
CA VAL A 60 7.41 -3.42 39.05
C VAL A 60 6.72 -4.75 39.33
N PRO A 61 6.20 -4.99 40.55
CA PRO A 61 5.39 -6.19 40.81
C PRO A 61 4.16 -6.26 39.90
N LYS A 62 3.77 -7.47 39.48
CA LYS A 62 2.61 -7.71 38.59
C LYS A 62 1.27 -7.23 39.17
N GLN A 63 1.19 -7.02 40.48
CA GLN A 63 0.00 -6.53 41.17
C GLN A 63 -0.23 -5.03 40.92
N CYS A 64 0.81 -4.27 40.56
CA CYS A 64 0.69 -2.85 40.26
C CYS A 64 0.02 -2.64 38.90
N SER A 65 -1.07 -1.88 38.89
CA SER A 65 -1.74 -1.44 37.66
C SER A 65 -1.01 -0.26 37.02
N GLU A 66 -1.28 -0.01 35.73
CA GLU A 66 -0.79 1.18 35.00
C GLU A 66 -1.15 2.48 35.75
N THR A 67 -2.33 2.53 36.39
CA THR A 67 -2.78 3.66 37.20
C THR A 67 -2.00 3.83 38.50
N ASP A 68 -1.69 2.72 39.19
CA ASP A 68 -0.91 2.78 40.44
C ASP A 68 0.49 3.35 40.17
N ILE A 69 1.10 2.94 39.06
CA ILE A 69 2.42 3.42 38.63
C ILE A 69 2.35 4.89 38.24
N ALA A 70 1.32 5.30 37.51
CA ALA A 70 1.13 6.70 37.12
C ALA A 70 1.00 7.62 38.35
N VAL A 71 0.18 7.24 39.34
CA VAL A 71 0.02 7.99 40.59
C VAL A 71 1.34 8.02 41.37
N GLY A 72 2.00 6.87 41.54
CA GLY A 72 3.28 6.79 42.25
C GLY A 72 4.37 7.66 41.61
N LEU A 73 4.46 7.70 40.28
CA LEU A 73 5.40 8.59 39.57
C LEU A 73 5.06 10.06 39.77
N GLN A 74 3.77 10.43 39.76
CA GLN A 74 3.36 11.82 40.03
C GLN A 74 3.72 12.25 41.46
N ASP A 75 3.55 11.36 42.44
CA ASP A 75 3.92 11.64 43.83
C ASP A 75 5.43 11.78 44.00
N ILE A 76 6.23 10.96 43.29
CA ILE A 76 7.68 11.14 43.23
C ILE A 76 8.05 12.49 42.63
N ILE A 77 7.44 12.88 41.51
CA ILE A 77 7.68 14.19 40.86
C ILE A 77 7.38 15.34 41.84
N LYS A 78 6.27 15.27 42.58
CA LYS A 78 5.90 16.26 43.60
C LYS A 78 6.87 16.26 44.79
N ALA A 79 7.26 15.09 45.29
CA ALA A 79 8.15 14.96 46.44
C ALA A 79 9.53 15.58 46.19
N PHE A 80 10.03 15.53 44.95
CA PHE A 80 11.26 16.20 44.53
C PHE A 80 11.08 17.69 44.14
N GLY A 81 9.87 18.25 44.26
CA GLY A 81 9.57 19.63 43.86
C GLY A 81 9.68 19.87 42.36
N LEU A 82 9.49 18.83 41.53
CA LEU A 82 9.63 18.87 40.08
C LEU A 82 8.30 19.05 39.34
N ASP A 83 7.18 19.10 40.04
CA ASP A 83 5.82 19.20 39.50
C ASP A 83 5.49 20.55 38.84
N ALA A 84 6.32 21.57 39.11
CA ALA A 84 6.31 22.82 38.36
C ALA A 84 6.89 22.68 36.95
N TYR A 85 7.75 21.69 36.72
CA TYR A 85 8.53 21.52 35.49
C TYR A 85 8.13 20.30 34.67
N PHE A 86 7.72 19.21 35.32
CA PHE A 86 7.46 17.92 34.67
C PHE A 86 6.09 17.36 35.03
N GLN A 87 5.50 16.61 34.10
CA GLN A 87 4.28 15.83 34.29
C GLN A 87 4.31 14.57 33.42
N LEU A 88 3.43 13.61 33.72
CA LEU A 88 3.22 12.48 32.83
C LEU A 88 2.48 12.95 31.57
N ASN A 89 3.04 12.66 30.40
CA ASN A 89 2.47 12.99 29.09
C ASN A 89 2.38 11.72 28.23
N PRO A 90 1.36 11.55 27.37
CA PRO A 90 1.41 10.51 26.35
C PRO A 90 2.60 10.77 25.40
N ASP A 91 3.24 9.73 24.89
CA ASP A 91 4.29 9.90 23.89
C ASP A 91 3.72 10.13 22.48
N ILE A 92 4.57 10.61 21.56
CA ILE A 92 4.22 10.83 20.14
C ILE A 92 3.67 9.56 19.52
N PHE A 93 4.30 8.43 19.84
CA PHE A 93 3.89 7.12 19.34
C PHE A 93 2.44 6.83 19.72
N THR A 94 2.09 6.95 21.02
CA THR A 94 0.72 6.82 21.52
C THR A 94 -0.21 7.82 20.82
N LEU A 95 0.19 9.09 20.70
CA LEU A 95 -0.66 10.14 20.11
C LEU A 95 -0.97 9.94 18.62
N LEU A 96 -0.06 9.32 17.87
CA LEU A 96 -0.24 9.06 16.43
C LEU A 96 -0.83 7.67 16.14
N MET A 97 -0.55 6.69 17.00
CA MET A 97 -0.79 5.27 16.70
C MET A 97 -1.79 4.58 17.64
N ALA A 98 -2.07 5.16 18.82
CA ALA A 98 -2.98 4.58 19.80
C ALA A 98 -4.19 5.49 20.06
N PRO A 99 -5.42 4.93 20.14
CA PRO A 99 -6.62 5.72 20.41
C PRO A 99 -6.75 6.15 21.88
N GLU A 100 -6.10 5.43 22.81
CA GLU A 100 -6.12 5.75 24.24
C GLU A 100 -4.84 6.49 24.64
N MET A 101 -4.98 7.73 25.16
CA MET A 101 -3.87 8.57 25.63
C MET A 101 -3.31 8.10 26.97
N LYS A 102 -2.75 6.89 27.02
CA LYS A 102 -2.09 6.37 28.22
C LYS A 102 -0.69 6.98 28.36
N THR A 103 -0.33 7.29 29.60
CA THR A 103 0.99 7.82 29.97
C THR A 103 1.95 6.73 30.46
N VAL A 104 1.39 5.58 30.86
CA VAL A 104 2.11 4.39 31.33
C VAL A 104 1.55 3.17 30.62
N ASN A 105 2.42 2.39 30.00
CA ASN A 105 2.06 1.17 29.29
C ASN A 105 2.84 -0.01 29.87
N CYS A 106 2.13 -1.05 30.31
CA CYS A 106 2.75 -2.23 30.91
C CYS A 106 2.69 -3.44 29.98
N ALA A 107 3.78 -4.20 29.94
CA ALA A 107 3.88 -5.45 29.19
C ALA A 107 2.84 -6.44 29.71
N LYS A 108 2.03 -6.97 28.80
CA LYS A 108 1.03 -8.01 29.08
C LYS A 108 1.24 -9.18 28.12
N PRO A 109 1.05 -10.43 28.57
CA PRO A 109 1.13 -11.57 27.67
C PRO A 109 -0.03 -11.53 26.67
N SER A 110 0.29 -11.79 25.40
CA SER A 110 -0.70 -11.94 24.34
C SER A 110 -1.62 -13.12 24.64
N LYS A 111 -2.93 -12.94 24.45
CA LYS A 111 -3.95 -13.95 24.74
C LYS A 111 -4.43 -14.60 23.45
N TYR A 112 -4.52 -15.92 23.44
CA TYR A 112 -5.16 -16.67 22.35
C TYR A 112 -6.68 -16.46 22.41
N THR A 113 -7.19 -15.56 21.58
CA THR A 113 -8.63 -15.34 21.41
C THR A 113 -9.20 -16.28 20.34
N GLY A 114 -10.52 -16.40 20.25
CA GLY A 114 -11.17 -17.14 19.16
C GLY A 114 -10.76 -16.61 17.77
N GLY A 115 -10.56 -15.29 17.63
CA GLY A 115 -10.07 -14.68 16.40
C GLY A 115 -8.65 -15.15 16.03
N VAL A 116 -7.75 -15.30 17.00
CA VAL A 116 -6.40 -15.86 16.77
C VAL A 116 -6.47 -17.27 16.21
N ILE A 117 -7.30 -18.12 16.82
CA ILE A 117 -7.50 -19.50 16.37
C ILE A 117 -8.10 -19.54 14.96
N ALA A 118 -9.09 -18.69 14.68
CA ALA A 118 -9.70 -18.59 13.35
C ALA A 118 -8.68 -18.16 12.28
N THR A 119 -7.83 -17.17 12.57
CA THR A 119 -6.77 -16.72 11.65
C THR A 119 -5.73 -17.81 11.39
N LEU A 120 -5.27 -18.50 12.44
CA LEU A 120 -4.33 -19.62 12.29
C LEU A 120 -4.95 -20.77 11.48
N THR A 121 -6.24 -21.06 11.69
CA THR A 121 -6.98 -22.06 10.91
C THR A 121 -7.07 -21.65 9.45
N LEU A 122 -7.38 -20.38 9.15
CA LEU A 122 -7.42 -19.86 7.79
C LEU A 122 -6.06 -19.96 7.08
N CYS A 123 -4.97 -19.59 7.77
CA CYS A 123 -3.61 -19.80 7.26
C CYS A 123 -3.34 -21.28 6.97
N GLY A 124 -3.73 -22.18 7.87
CA GLY A 124 -3.62 -23.63 7.68
C GLY A 124 -4.39 -24.15 6.46
N VAL A 125 -5.62 -23.67 6.26
CA VAL A 125 -6.45 -24.02 5.09
C VAL A 125 -5.81 -23.54 3.79
N LEU A 126 -5.32 -22.29 3.75
CA LEU A 126 -4.66 -21.75 2.56
C LEU A 126 -3.38 -22.54 2.22
N LEU A 127 -2.57 -22.89 3.23
CA LEU A 127 -1.39 -23.72 3.04
C LEU A 127 -1.76 -25.12 2.53
N PHE A 128 -2.82 -25.73 3.08
CA PHE A 128 -3.33 -27.01 2.61
C PHE A 128 -3.78 -26.94 1.15
N LEU A 129 -4.54 -25.92 0.76
CA LEU A 129 -4.96 -25.70 -0.63
C LEU A 129 -3.76 -25.53 -1.56
N CYS A 130 -2.73 -24.78 -1.13
CA CYS A 130 -1.50 -24.60 -1.90
C CYS A 130 -0.73 -25.92 -2.07
N LEU A 131 -0.66 -26.74 -1.03
CA LEU A 131 -0.01 -28.05 -1.06
C LEU A 131 -0.74 -29.00 -1.99
N CYS A 132 -2.07 -29.14 -1.86
CA CYS A 132 -2.89 -29.94 -2.77
C CYS A 132 -2.79 -29.47 -4.21
N GLY A 133 -2.88 -28.16 -4.46
CA GLY A 133 -2.76 -27.57 -5.78
C GLY A 133 -1.42 -27.86 -6.44
N THR A 134 -0.34 -27.75 -5.68
CA THR A 134 1.01 -28.03 -6.16
C THR A 134 1.24 -29.51 -6.46
N ILE A 135 0.75 -30.41 -5.60
CA ILE A 135 0.82 -31.86 -5.83
C ILE A 135 0.04 -32.24 -7.09
N ILE A 136 -1.18 -31.72 -7.27
CA ILE A 136 -2.00 -31.97 -8.45
C ILE A 136 -1.32 -31.46 -9.72
N ASP A 137 -0.64 -30.32 -9.66
CA ASP A 137 0.08 -29.75 -10.81
C ASP A 137 1.30 -30.61 -11.22
N ILE A 138 2.08 -31.07 -10.23
CA ILE A 138 3.21 -31.98 -10.46
C ILE A 138 2.70 -33.31 -11.04
N ALA A 139 1.68 -33.89 -10.44
CA ALA A 139 1.09 -35.14 -10.92
C ALA A 139 0.52 -35.00 -12.34
N SER A 140 -0.18 -33.90 -12.62
CA SER A 140 -0.72 -33.58 -13.96
C SER A 140 0.40 -33.43 -14.99
N SER A 141 1.52 -32.81 -14.61
CA SER A 141 2.68 -32.63 -15.49
C SER A 141 3.41 -33.94 -15.75
N TYR A 142 3.49 -34.82 -14.74
CA TYR A 142 4.07 -36.15 -14.88
C TYR A 142 3.23 -37.06 -15.78
N VAL A 143 1.90 -37.07 -15.61
CA VAL A 143 0.98 -37.84 -16.47
C VAL A 143 1.02 -37.35 -17.92
N SER A 144 1.10 -36.04 -18.17
CA SER A 144 1.19 -35.52 -19.54
C SER A 144 2.50 -35.94 -20.22
N GLN A 145 3.63 -35.92 -19.50
CA GLN A 145 4.91 -36.40 -20.01
C GLN A 145 4.90 -37.90 -20.31
N LEU A 146 4.29 -38.72 -19.45
CA LEU A 146 4.11 -40.15 -19.69
C LEU A 146 3.24 -40.43 -20.92
N SER A 147 2.16 -39.66 -21.11
CA SER A 147 1.28 -39.77 -22.29
C SER A 147 2.03 -39.42 -23.58
N ILE A 148 2.82 -38.35 -23.59
CA ILE A 148 3.67 -37.96 -24.73
C ILE A 148 4.71 -39.05 -25.02
N LYS A 149 5.35 -39.62 -23.99
CA LYS A 149 6.33 -40.70 -24.15
C LYS A 149 5.70 -41.98 -24.70
N LYS A 150 4.43 -42.26 -24.36
CA LYS A 150 3.65 -43.39 -24.89
C LYS A 150 3.17 -43.15 -26.32
N SER A 151 2.83 -41.91 -26.67
CA SER A 151 2.48 -41.48 -28.05
C SER A 151 3.68 -41.54 -29.00
N ASN A 152 4.88 -41.16 -28.54
CA ASN A 152 6.10 -41.25 -29.35
C ASN A 152 6.61 -42.69 -29.52
N GLY A 153 6.01 -43.67 -28.83
CA GLY A 153 6.30 -45.10 -28.95
C GLY A 153 5.45 -45.83 -29.99
N PHE A 154 4.52 -45.15 -30.68
CA PHE A 154 3.71 -45.73 -31.75
C PHE A 154 3.95 -44.95 -33.05
N VAL A 155 5.08 -45.24 -33.71
CA VAL A 155 5.26 -44.96 -35.13
C VAL A 155 4.97 -46.25 -35.88
N PRO A 156 3.87 -46.39 -36.64
CA PRO A 156 3.76 -47.48 -37.59
C PRO A 156 4.78 -47.19 -38.70
N ILE A 157 5.82 -48.02 -38.76
CA ILE A 157 6.75 -48.03 -39.88
C ILE A 157 5.98 -48.55 -41.09
N THR A 158 5.59 -47.66 -42.00
CA THR A 158 5.39 -48.02 -43.40
C THR A 158 6.42 -47.25 -44.19
N ASN A 159 7.38 -48.01 -44.71
CA ASN A 159 8.44 -47.55 -45.59
C ASN A 159 7.84 -46.93 -46.85
N GLU A 160 8.17 -45.67 -47.14
CA GLU A 160 8.37 -45.18 -48.51
C GLU A 160 9.16 -43.85 -48.48
N SER A 161 9.98 -43.68 -49.51
CA SER A 161 11.14 -42.79 -49.68
C SER A 161 10.85 -41.27 -49.68
N PRO A 162 11.89 -40.41 -49.49
CA PRO A 162 11.73 -38.97 -49.38
C PRO A 162 11.53 -38.31 -50.75
N GLN A 163 10.46 -37.53 -50.90
CA GLN A 163 10.31 -36.54 -51.96
C GLN A 163 10.06 -35.15 -51.37
N GLU A 164 10.60 -34.17 -52.08
CA GLU A 164 10.71 -32.75 -51.80
C GLU A 164 9.37 -32.00 -51.75
N GLU A 165 9.48 -30.72 -51.36
CA GLU A 165 8.60 -29.58 -51.67
C GLU A 165 7.64 -29.01 -50.60
N GLN A 166 8.02 -27.77 -50.20
CA GLN A 166 7.24 -26.52 -50.23
C GLN A 166 5.93 -26.34 -49.45
N ASP A 167 5.95 -25.27 -48.65
CA ASP A 167 4.92 -24.26 -48.41
C ASP A 167 3.44 -24.61 -48.61
N SER A 168 2.66 -24.40 -47.55
CA SER A 168 1.50 -23.47 -47.50
C SER A 168 0.45 -23.93 -46.48
N PHE A 169 0.31 -23.19 -45.38
CA PHE A 169 -0.79 -23.41 -44.43
C PHE A 169 -2.00 -22.58 -44.87
N THR A 170 -2.90 -23.20 -45.63
CA THR A 170 -4.19 -22.60 -46.02
C THR A 170 -5.35 -23.44 -45.51
N VAL A 171 -6.37 -22.74 -44.99
CA VAL A 171 -7.61 -23.20 -44.35
C VAL A 171 -8.57 -23.91 -45.32
N LYS A 172 -9.23 -24.99 -44.85
CA LYS A 172 -10.61 -25.50 -45.13
C LYS A 172 -10.78 -26.81 -44.34
N GLY A 173 -11.88 -27.19 -43.68
CA GLY A 173 -13.31 -27.02 -43.93
C GLY A 173 -13.91 -28.36 -44.38
N ARG A 174 -15.03 -28.81 -43.75
CA ARG A 174 -15.86 -30.04 -43.98
C ARG A 174 -15.37 -31.34 -43.30
N ASP A 175 -16.20 -32.30 -42.86
CA ASP A 175 -17.59 -32.66 -43.22
C ASP A 175 -18.33 -33.43 -42.10
N ARG A 176 -19.66 -33.44 -42.22
CA ARG A 176 -20.61 -34.23 -41.40
C ARG A 176 -20.54 -35.71 -41.74
N PHE A 177 -20.56 -36.58 -40.73
CA PHE A 177 -21.08 -37.95 -40.88
C PHE A 177 -22.06 -38.26 -39.74
N ARG A 178 -23.24 -38.77 -40.12
CA ARG A 178 -24.36 -39.16 -39.27
C ARG A 178 -24.63 -40.64 -39.49
N LYS A 179 -24.89 -41.40 -38.41
CA LYS A 179 -25.82 -42.57 -38.29
C LYS A 179 -25.58 -43.28 -36.93
N PRO A 180 -26.51 -44.12 -36.44
CA PRO A 180 -27.94 -43.92 -36.20
C PRO A 180 -28.32 -44.21 -34.72
N SER A 181 -29.56 -43.90 -34.35
CA SER A 181 -30.15 -44.03 -33.01
C SER A 181 -30.45 -45.47 -32.57
N HIS A 182 -30.11 -45.84 -31.33
CA HIS A 182 -30.91 -46.74 -30.48
C HIS A 182 -30.56 -46.61 -28.99
N SER A 183 -31.60 -46.71 -28.15
CA SER A 183 -31.68 -46.82 -26.67
C SER A 183 -31.73 -45.52 -25.84
N ASP A 184 -32.94 -45.18 -25.38
CA ASP A 184 -33.25 -44.08 -24.45
C ASP A 184 -32.76 -44.30 -23.00
N HIS A 185 -31.88 -45.29 -22.76
CA HIS A 185 -31.16 -45.43 -21.48
C HIS A 185 -29.74 -44.82 -21.50
N SER A 186 -29.22 -44.39 -22.67
CA SER A 186 -27.87 -43.81 -22.75
C SER A 186 -27.80 -42.33 -22.37
N LYS A 187 -28.92 -41.59 -22.47
CA LYS A 187 -28.93 -40.13 -22.19
C LYS A 187 -28.72 -39.80 -20.72
N GLU A 188 -29.21 -40.63 -19.81
CA GLU A 188 -29.06 -40.44 -18.38
C GLU A 188 -27.62 -40.78 -17.94
N THR A 189 -27.03 -41.85 -18.51
CA THR A 189 -25.63 -42.22 -18.27
C THR A 189 -24.65 -41.23 -18.93
N GLU A 190 -24.91 -40.72 -20.14
CA GLU A 190 -24.11 -39.67 -20.79
C GLU A 190 -24.20 -38.33 -20.06
N MET A 191 -25.38 -37.92 -19.58
CA MET A 191 -25.51 -36.72 -18.74
C MET A 191 -24.78 -36.89 -17.41
N VAL A 192 -24.85 -38.06 -16.77
CA VAL A 192 -24.11 -38.35 -15.54
C VAL A 192 -22.60 -38.38 -15.82
N HIS A 193 -22.13 -38.97 -16.92
CA HIS A 193 -20.71 -39.00 -17.28
C HIS A 193 -20.17 -37.61 -17.65
N GLN A 194 -20.91 -36.80 -18.42
CA GLN A 194 -20.56 -35.40 -18.69
C GLN A 194 -20.55 -34.55 -17.42
N THR A 195 -21.51 -34.77 -16.51
CA THR A 195 -21.55 -34.04 -15.22
C THR A 195 -20.37 -34.46 -14.33
N ILE A 196 -19.99 -35.73 -14.33
CA ILE A 196 -18.83 -36.25 -13.59
C ILE A 196 -17.51 -35.74 -14.19
N GLU A 197 -17.30 -35.80 -15.51
CA GLU A 197 -16.11 -35.25 -16.17
C GLU A 197 -15.99 -33.74 -16.00
N TYR A 198 -17.12 -33.02 -16.09
CA TYR A 198 -17.17 -31.58 -15.88
C TYR A 198 -16.84 -31.21 -14.42
N ASN A 199 -17.40 -31.92 -13.44
CA ASN A 199 -17.09 -31.70 -12.02
C ASN A 199 -15.64 -32.07 -11.70
N GLN A 200 -15.10 -33.13 -12.29
CA GLN A 200 -13.69 -33.48 -12.19
C GLN A 200 -12.78 -32.41 -12.80
N SER A 201 -13.17 -31.81 -13.93
CA SER A 201 -12.45 -30.70 -14.56
C SER A 201 -12.48 -29.42 -13.72
N PHE A 202 -13.62 -29.09 -13.09
CA PHE A 202 -13.75 -27.90 -12.26
C PHE A 202 -12.95 -28.02 -10.95
N ILE A 203 -13.07 -29.15 -10.24
CA ILE A 203 -12.33 -29.40 -8.99
C ILE A 203 -10.82 -29.37 -9.27
N LYS A 204 -10.37 -29.99 -10.37
CA LYS A 204 -8.97 -29.93 -10.81
C LYS A 204 -8.54 -28.49 -11.10
N GLU A 205 -9.30 -27.70 -11.88
CA GLU A 205 -8.98 -26.30 -12.16
C GLU A 205 -8.99 -25.42 -10.89
N PHE A 206 -9.87 -25.70 -9.92
CA PHE A 206 -9.90 -25.05 -8.61
C PHE A 206 -8.60 -25.26 -7.85
N PHE A 207 -8.17 -26.51 -7.62
CA PHE A 207 -6.92 -26.78 -6.90
C PHE A 207 -5.70 -26.26 -7.66
N LEU A 208 -5.68 -26.37 -9.00
CA LEU A 208 -4.61 -25.81 -9.81
C LEU A 208 -4.51 -24.28 -9.69
N SER A 209 -5.59 -23.60 -9.27
CA SER A 209 -5.57 -22.16 -9.00
C SER A 209 -4.68 -21.79 -7.80
N PHE A 210 -4.45 -22.75 -6.90
CA PHE A 210 -3.59 -22.61 -5.72
C PHE A 210 -2.19 -23.20 -5.92
N SER A 211 -1.83 -23.68 -7.13
CA SER A 211 -0.48 -24.22 -7.38
C SER A 211 0.59 -23.14 -7.22
N LEU A 212 1.52 -23.36 -6.29
CA LEU A 212 2.64 -22.44 -6.02
C LEU A 212 3.53 -22.27 -7.27
N ILE A 213 3.71 -23.34 -8.06
CA ILE A 213 4.54 -23.34 -9.27
C ILE A 213 3.93 -22.42 -10.33
N ARG A 214 2.63 -22.57 -10.62
CA ARG A 214 1.92 -21.73 -11.59
C ARG A 214 1.87 -20.28 -11.16
N ASN A 215 1.57 -20.04 -9.89
CA ASN A 215 1.44 -18.70 -9.36
C ASN A 215 2.78 -17.98 -9.36
N THR A 216 3.87 -18.66 -8.98
CA THR A 216 5.23 -18.14 -9.08
C THR A 216 5.61 -17.86 -10.54
N THR A 217 5.33 -18.79 -11.45
CA THR A 217 5.62 -18.60 -12.88
C THR A 217 4.86 -17.41 -13.45
N GLN A 218 3.59 -17.23 -13.07
CA GLN A 218 2.78 -16.08 -13.47
C GLN A 218 3.37 -14.77 -12.95
N ILE A 219 3.84 -14.71 -11.70
CA ILE A 219 4.47 -13.51 -11.12
C ILE A 219 5.81 -13.21 -11.79
N MET A 220 6.63 -14.22 -12.07
CA MET A 220 7.96 -14.06 -12.66
C MET A 220 7.95 -13.88 -14.18
N ASN A 221 6.81 -14.06 -14.86
CA ASN A 221 6.71 -13.95 -16.31
C ASN A 221 6.98 -12.52 -16.83
N THR A 222 8.11 -12.30 -17.50
CA THR A 222 8.51 -11.00 -18.05
C THR A 222 8.03 -10.73 -19.49
N ASN A 223 7.14 -11.55 -20.04
CA ASN A 223 6.61 -11.34 -21.38
C ASN A 223 5.67 -10.12 -21.40
N VAL A 224 5.91 -9.22 -22.37
CA VAL A 224 5.19 -7.95 -22.50
C VAL A 224 4.31 -8.00 -23.76
N PRO A 225 3.00 -7.72 -23.66
CA PRO A 225 2.14 -7.69 -24.83
C PRO A 225 2.40 -6.44 -25.69
N PRO A 226 2.14 -6.50 -27.01
CA PRO A 226 2.28 -5.34 -27.89
C PRO A 226 1.32 -4.22 -27.45
N ASN A 227 1.82 -2.98 -27.44
CA ASN A 227 1.14 -1.77 -26.96
C ASN A 227 0.93 -1.66 -25.43
N ALA A 228 1.70 -2.42 -24.63
CA ALA A 228 1.76 -2.18 -23.19
C ALA A 228 2.53 -0.89 -22.88
N ILE A 229 2.08 -0.15 -21.87
CA ILE A 229 2.81 1.00 -21.34
C ILE A 229 3.80 0.46 -20.30
N THR A 230 5.02 0.15 -20.74
CA THR A 230 6.03 -0.57 -19.93
C THR A 230 6.64 0.27 -18.81
N SER A 231 6.76 1.58 -19.01
CA SER A 231 7.34 2.52 -18.05
C SER A 231 6.58 2.59 -16.72
N ILE A 232 5.31 2.16 -16.70
CA ILE A 232 4.49 2.06 -15.49
C ILE A 232 5.10 1.06 -14.49
N ASN A 233 5.77 0.01 -14.95
CA ASN A 233 6.31 -1.01 -14.05
C ASN A 233 7.40 -0.42 -13.15
N GLY A 234 8.39 0.28 -13.73
CA GLY A 234 9.43 0.97 -12.96
C GLY A 234 8.85 2.07 -12.07
N MET A 235 7.89 2.85 -12.58
CA MET A 235 7.24 3.92 -11.79
C MET A 235 6.52 3.39 -10.54
N ARG A 236 5.86 2.22 -10.63
CA ARG A 236 5.24 1.57 -9.48
C ARG A 236 6.26 1.12 -8.45
N VAL A 237 7.34 0.50 -8.90
CA VAL A 237 8.37 -0.03 -7.99
C VAL A 237 9.10 1.10 -7.28
N LEU A 238 9.51 2.14 -8.01
CA LEU A 238 10.15 3.31 -7.41
C LEU A 238 9.22 4.03 -6.42
N SER A 239 7.92 4.17 -6.77
CA SER A 239 6.94 4.76 -5.87
C SER A 239 6.75 3.94 -4.59
N ILE A 240 6.63 2.61 -4.65
CA ILE A 240 6.49 1.81 -3.42
C ILE A 240 7.76 1.82 -2.57
N LEU A 241 8.94 1.82 -3.19
CA LEU A 241 10.21 1.96 -2.48
C LEU A 241 10.26 3.31 -1.74
N TRP A 242 9.76 4.38 -2.37
CA TRP A 242 9.67 5.68 -1.74
C TRP A 242 8.66 5.72 -0.57
N VAL A 243 7.53 5.02 -0.67
CA VAL A 243 6.59 4.82 0.46
C VAL A 243 7.30 4.14 1.63
N VAL A 244 7.98 3.00 1.37
CA VAL A 244 8.67 2.23 2.42
C VAL A 244 9.80 3.06 3.04
N LEU A 245 10.54 3.83 2.23
CA LEU A 245 11.56 4.74 2.71
C LEU A 245 10.96 5.78 3.66
N GLY A 246 9.94 6.52 3.22
CA GLY A 246 9.27 7.53 4.02
C GLY A 246 8.76 6.98 5.37
N HIS A 247 8.11 5.82 5.35
CA HIS A 247 7.64 5.18 6.57
C HIS A 247 8.77 4.61 7.45
N THR A 248 9.90 4.18 6.88
CA THR A 248 11.07 3.75 7.68
C THR A 248 11.62 4.93 8.50
N PHE A 249 11.79 6.10 7.88
CA PHE A 249 12.19 7.31 8.59
C PHE A 249 11.14 7.74 9.61
N LEU A 250 9.85 7.74 9.22
CA LEU A 250 8.76 8.14 10.10
C LEU A 250 8.68 7.24 11.33
N TRP A 251 8.71 5.91 11.18
CA TRP A 251 8.62 4.97 12.29
C TRP A 251 9.80 5.11 13.25
N GLN A 252 11.02 5.26 12.74
CA GLN A 252 12.16 5.50 13.60
C GLN A 252 11.99 6.82 14.38
N LEU A 253 11.53 7.88 13.72
CA LEU A 253 11.28 9.19 14.32
C LEU A 253 10.21 9.12 15.42
N ILE A 254 9.05 8.51 15.15
CA ILE A 254 7.92 8.49 16.10
C ILE A 254 8.07 7.44 17.20
N SER A 255 8.92 6.41 17.02
CA SER A 255 9.17 5.40 18.06
C SER A 255 9.67 6.01 19.38
N GLY A 256 10.36 7.15 19.31
CA GLY A 256 10.92 7.84 20.47
C GLY A 256 12.01 7.03 21.18
N LEU A 257 12.62 6.03 20.51
CA LEU A 257 13.70 5.20 21.04
C LEU A 257 15.10 5.67 20.62
N ASN A 258 15.22 6.82 19.96
CA ASN A 258 16.51 7.31 19.51
C ASN A 258 17.31 7.95 20.66
N SER A 259 18.60 7.61 20.72
CA SER A 259 19.56 8.11 21.72
C SER A 259 20.12 9.50 21.38
N ASN A 260 19.88 9.99 20.16
CA ASN A 260 20.38 11.25 19.64
C ASN A 260 19.27 12.13 19.03
N ILE A 261 18.19 12.36 19.78
CA ILE A 261 17.01 13.10 19.30
C ILE A 261 17.34 14.51 18.78
N LEU A 262 18.42 15.14 19.26
CA LEU A 262 18.86 16.45 18.77
C LEU A 262 19.29 16.42 17.29
N GLU A 263 19.86 15.30 16.83
CA GLU A 263 20.22 15.13 15.42
C GLU A 263 18.98 15.10 14.53
N GLU A 264 17.87 14.56 15.00
CA GLU A 264 16.61 14.47 14.24
C GLU A 264 16.12 15.86 13.80
N PHE A 265 16.19 16.85 14.67
CA PHE A 265 15.86 18.23 14.31
C PHE A 265 16.78 18.78 13.23
N THR A 266 18.09 18.45 13.29
CA THR A 266 19.02 18.88 12.24
C THR A 266 18.70 18.23 10.89
N ILE A 267 18.17 17.01 10.90
CA ILE A 267 17.81 16.26 9.69
C ILE A 267 16.56 16.83 9.05
N LEU A 268 15.53 17.14 9.84
CA LEU A 268 14.33 17.85 9.33
C LEU A 268 14.71 19.15 8.62
N GLN A 269 15.78 19.81 9.08
CA GLN A 269 16.33 21.04 8.48
C GLN A 269 17.15 20.81 7.21
N ARG A 270 17.50 19.57 6.84
CA ARG A 270 18.31 19.28 5.64
C ARG A 270 17.46 19.43 4.38
N PHE A 271 18.06 20.03 3.36
CA PHE A 271 17.44 20.13 2.04
C PHE A 271 17.15 18.74 1.44
N SER A 272 18.07 17.79 1.57
CA SER A 272 17.91 16.41 1.08
C SER A 272 16.73 15.67 1.74
N PHE A 273 16.41 16.00 2.99
CA PHE A 273 15.31 15.36 3.71
C PHE A 273 13.93 15.76 3.18
N GLN A 274 13.83 16.88 2.45
CA GLN A 274 12.55 17.31 1.84
C GLN A 274 11.98 16.28 0.87
N ALA A 275 12.84 15.50 0.21
CA ALA A 275 12.42 14.40 -0.65
C ALA A 275 11.79 13.25 0.16
N ILE A 276 12.15 13.07 1.43
CA ILE A 276 11.60 12.05 2.31
C ILE A 276 10.36 12.59 3.03
N SER A 277 10.38 13.83 3.51
CA SER A 277 9.24 14.44 4.20
C SER A 277 8.01 14.57 3.29
N ASN A 278 8.21 14.86 2.00
CA ASN A 278 7.15 14.89 0.98
C ASN A 278 6.95 13.53 0.28
N ALA A 279 7.31 12.41 0.92
CA ALA A 279 7.08 11.07 0.37
C ALA A 279 5.60 10.73 0.13
N ASN A 280 4.66 11.52 0.66
CA ASN A 280 3.22 11.38 0.38
C ASN A 280 2.84 11.54 -1.11
N LEU A 281 3.71 12.16 -1.92
CA LEU A 281 3.58 12.28 -3.38
C LEU A 281 3.77 10.92 -4.09
N SER A 282 4.46 9.96 -3.47
CA SER A 282 4.54 8.58 -3.98
C SER A 282 3.15 7.97 -4.17
N VAL A 283 2.23 8.24 -3.25
CA VAL A 283 0.83 7.79 -3.30
C VAL A 283 0.06 8.49 -4.43
N ASP A 284 0.35 9.77 -4.70
CA ASP A 284 -0.22 10.50 -5.84
C ASP A 284 0.19 9.87 -7.18
N SER A 285 1.40 9.28 -7.24
CA SER A 285 1.85 8.51 -8.40
C SER A 285 0.98 7.28 -8.64
N PHE A 286 0.58 6.58 -7.57
CA PHE A 286 -0.31 5.43 -7.71
C PHE A 286 -1.73 5.83 -8.13
N PHE A 287 -2.30 6.91 -7.57
CA PHE A 287 -3.60 7.43 -8.02
C PHE A 287 -3.58 7.80 -9.51
N PHE A 288 -2.54 8.49 -9.96
CA PHE A 288 -2.33 8.83 -11.36
C PHE A 288 -2.26 7.58 -12.26
N LEU A 289 -1.48 6.57 -11.86
CA LEU A 289 -1.36 5.30 -12.59
C LEU A 289 -2.68 4.51 -12.63
N SER A 290 -3.45 4.52 -11.54
CA SER A 290 -4.78 3.91 -11.48
C SER A 290 -5.72 4.57 -12.48
N GLY A 291 -5.83 5.91 -12.46
CA GLY A 291 -6.68 6.66 -13.38
C GLY A 291 -6.30 6.44 -14.85
N LEU A 292 -5.00 6.44 -15.15
CA LEU A 292 -4.46 6.17 -16.48
C LEU A 292 -4.89 4.81 -17.02
N LEU A 293 -4.69 3.75 -16.24
CA LEU A 293 -5.00 2.39 -16.67
C LEU A 293 -6.51 2.14 -16.75
N VAL A 294 -7.29 2.67 -15.81
CA VAL A 294 -8.75 2.54 -15.82
C VAL A 294 -9.32 3.19 -17.08
N ALA A 295 -8.92 4.42 -17.39
CA ALA A 295 -9.37 5.08 -18.61
C ALA A 295 -8.91 4.34 -19.87
N TYR A 296 -7.61 4.07 -20.01
CA TYR A 296 -7.03 3.45 -21.21
C TYR A 296 -7.64 2.08 -21.53
N LEU A 297 -7.79 1.22 -20.52
CA LEU A 297 -8.36 -0.13 -20.70
C LEU A 297 -9.87 -0.09 -20.96
N SER A 298 -10.60 0.80 -20.29
CA SER A 298 -12.05 0.91 -20.44
C SER A 298 -12.45 1.42 -21.82
N PHE A 299 -11.79 2.46 -22.33
CA PHE A 299 -12.05 2.95 -23.68
C PHE A 299 -11.77 1.88 -24.74
N ARG A 300 -10.65 1.16 -24.62
CA ARG A 300 -10.32 0.04 -25.53
C ARG A 300 -11.33 -1.10 -25.46
N GLN A 301 -11.93 -1.34 -24.29
CA GLN A 301 -12.99 -2.33 -24.15
C GLN A 301 -14.29 -1.83 -24.80
N MET A 302 -14.65 -0.57 -24.60
CA MET A 302 -15.84 0.06 -25.18
C MET A 302 -15.78 0.11 -26.71
N ASP A 303 -14.60 0.33 -27.30
CA ASP A 303 -14.42 0.23 -28.76
C ASP A 303 -14.83 -1.14 -29.31
N LYS A 304 -14.51 -2.21 -28.57
CA LYS A 304 -14.84 -3.59 -28.97
C LYS A 304 -16.31 -3.92 -28.76
N THR A 305 -16.95 -3.32 -27.77
CA THR A 305 -18.34 -3.60 -27.36
C THR A 305 -19.31 -2.51 -27.80
N LYS A 306 -18.91 -1.68 -28.78
CA LYS A 306 -19.72 -0.57 -29.35
C LYS A 306 -20.26 0.39 -28.29
N GLY A 307 -19.44 0.74 -27.30
CA GLY A 307 -19.77 1.70 -26.25
C GLY A 307 -20.46 1.12 -25.02
N SER A 308 -20.63 -0.21 -24.92
CA SER A 308 -21.22 -0.84 -23.73
C SER A 308 -20.13 -1.27 -22.73
N LEU A 309 -20.28 -0.88 -21.47
CA LEU A 309 -19.41 -1.33 -20.38
C LEU A 309 -20.26 -2.00 -19.31
N ASN A 310 -20.09 -3.32 -19.14
CA ASN A 310 -20.81 -4.08 -18.12
C ASN A 310 -20.33 -3.64 -16.73
N LEU A 311 -21.09 -2.74 -16.10
CA LEU A 311 -20.75 -2.13 -14.81
C LEU A 311 -20.61 -3.17 -13.69
N PHE A 312 -21.46 -4.20 -13.68
CA PHE A 312 -21.36 -5.28 -12.70
C PHE A 312 -20.01 -5.98 -12.82
N LYS A 313 -19.63 -6.41 -14.02
CA LYS A 313 -18.34 -7.07 -14.25
C LYS A 313 -17.16 -6.13 -13.98
N PHE A 314 -17.29 -4.85 -14.31
CA PHE A 314 -16.28 -3.83 -14.07
C PHE A 314 -15.98 -3.65 -12.58
N TYR A 315 -17.02 -3.50 -11.75
CA TYR A 315 -16.86 -3.36 -10.30
C TYR A 315 -16.45 -4.66 -9.64
N PHE A 316 -17.08 -5.78 -10.02
CA PHE A 316 -16.79 -7.09 -9.47
C PHE A 316 -15.33 -7.48 -9.70
N HIS A 317 -14.80 -7.33 -10.92
CA HIS A 317 -13.40 -7.67 -11.23
C HIS A 317 -12.41 -6.90 -10.34
N ARG A 318 -12.65 -5.60 -10.08
CA ARG A 318 -11.75 -4.84 -9.20
C ARG A 318 -11.92 -5.23 -7.74
N PHE A 319 -13.16 -5.37 -7.27
CA PHE A 319 -13.45 -5.76 -5.89
C PHE A 319 -12.89 -7.15 -5.57
N TRP A 320 -13.11 -8.14 -6.44
CA TRP A 320 -12.61 -9.50 -6.30
C TRP A 320 -11.08 -9.57 -6.35
N ARG A 321 -10.43 -8.71 -7.13
CA ARG A 321 -8.97 -8.65 -7.19
C ARG A 321 -8.33 -8.11 -5.92
N LEU A 322 -8.91 -7.07 -5.30
CA LEU A 322 -8.30 -6.37 -4.16
C LEU A 322 -8.76 -6.93 -2.82
N THR A 323 -10.07 -7.07 -2.64
CA THR A 323 -10.68 -7.32 -1.33
C THR A 323 -10.23 -8.61 -0.64
N PRO A 324 -10.05 -9.78 -1.32
CA PRO A 324 -9.66 -11.00 -0.63
C PRO A 324 -8.32 -10.89 0.11
N VAL A 325 -7.31 -10.31 -0.53
CA VAL A 325 -5.99 -10.08 0.08
C VAL A 325 -6.10 -9.07 1.21
N TYR A 326 -6.85 -7.99 0.98
CA TYR A 326 -7.05 -6.95 1.98
C TYR A 326 -7.73 -7.51 3.24
N MET A 327 -8.74 -8.38 3.09
CA MET A 327 -9.43 -9.00 4.22
C MET A 327 -8.59 -10.03 4.96
N PHE A 328 -7.81 -10.82 4.23
CA PHE A 328 -6.83 -11.72 4.86
C PHE A 328 -5.85 -10.92 5.71
N LEU A 329 -5.28 -9.84 5.18
CA LEU A 329 -4.30 -9.03 5.91
C LEU A 329 -4.92 -8.18 7.02
N LEU A 330 -6.17 -7.72 6.88
CA LEU A 330 -6.91 -7.05 7.96
C LEU A 330 -7.10 -7.99 9.15
N LEU A 331 -7.57 -9.21 8.90
CA LEU A 331 -7.75 -10.23 9.93
C LEU A 331 -6.40 -10.66 10.54
N PHE A 332 -5.37 -10.80 9.70
CA PHE A 332 -4.02 -11.11 10.16
C PHE A 332 -3.47 -10.00 11.06
N TYR A 333 -3.56 -8.74 10.64
CA TYR A 333 -3.12 -7.60 11.42
C TYR A 333 -3.85 -7.54 12.77
N ASP A 334 -5.17 -7.53 12.75
CA ASP A 334 -5.99 -7.40 13.96
C ASP A 334 -5.75 -8.53 14.99
N GLN A 335 -5.59 -9.77 14.53
CA GLN A 335 -5.48 -10.93 15.42
C GLN A 335 -4.04 -11.36 15.70
N MET A 336 -3.13 -11.28 14.73
CA MET A 336 -1.76 -11.79 14.85
C MET A 336 -0.75 -10.73 15.26
N LEU A 337 -1.00 -9.43 15.07
CA LEU A 337 -0.01 -8.38 15.34
C LEU A 337 0.59 -8.56 16.74
N SER A 338 -0.22 -8.78 17.78
CA SER A 338 0.27 -8.95 19.16
C SER A 338 1.28 -10.08 19.40
N PHE A 339 1.42 -11.04 18.47
CA PHE A 339 2.32 -12.19 18.54
C PHE A 339 3.57 -12.05 17.67
N LEU A 340 3.68 -11.00 16.84
CA LEU A 340 4.79 -10.85 15.87
C LEU A 340 6.10 -10.32 16.47
N GLY A 341 6.09 -9.89 17.73
CA GLY A 341 7.18 -9.14 18.33
C GLY A 341 7.11 -9.13 19.85
N GLU A 342 8.18 -8.64 20.47
CA GLU A 342 8.29 -8.39 21.91
C GLU A 342 9.31 -7.28 22.16
N GLY A 343 8.97 -6.28 22.98
CA GLY A 343 9.89 -5.22 23.34
C GLY A 343 9.24 -4.10 24.17
N PRO A 344 10.04 -3.13 24.64
CA PRO A 344 9.59 -1.94 25.36
C PRO A 344 8.61 -1.01 24.64
N GLU A 345 8.46 -1.07 23.33
CA GLU A 345 7.43 -0.27 22.64
C GLU A 345 6.27 -1.14 22.15
N TRP A 346 6.49 -2.46 22.10
CA TRP A 346 5.57 -3.42 21.52
C TRP A 346 4.17 -3.41 22.15
N TYR A 347 4.09 -3.27 23.47
CA TYR A 347 2.80 -3.36 24.17
C TYR A 347 1.89 -2.16 23.90
N GLN A 348 2.42 -1.02 23.44
CA GLN A 348 1.59 0.08 22.96
C GLN A 348 0.82 -0.32 21.68
N LEU A 349 1.41 -1.19 20.86
CA LEU A 349 0.80 -1.78 19.66
C LEU A 349 -0.16 -2.93 20.00
N GLN A 350 0.00 -3.58 21.15
CA GLN A 350 -0.87 -4.67 21.61
C GLN A 350 -2.21 -4.19 22.19
N THR A 351 -2.31 -2.92 22.60
CA THR A 351 -3.55 -2.33 23.12
C THR A 351 -4.60 -2.21 22.00
N LYS A 352 -5.31 -3.32 21.77
CA LYS A 352 -6.45 -3.47 20.85
C LYS A 352 -7.53 -2.43 21.14
N GLN A 353 -7.71 -1.37 20.33
CA GLN A 353 -8.88 -0.50 20.51
C GLN A 353 -9.40 0.31 19.27
N PRO A 354 -8.81 0.29 18.05
CA PRO A 354 -9.55 0.77 16.87
C PRO A 354 -10.16 -0.36 16.01
N CYS A 355 -9.46 -1.49 15.86
CA CYS A 355 -9.91 -2.59 14.99
C CYS A 355 -11.16 -3.31 15.50
N ASP A 356 -11.28 -3.55 16.80
CA ASP A 356 -12.47 -4.19 17.40
C ASP A 356 -13.78 -3.45 17.05
N LYS A 357 -13.71 -2.11 16.87
CA LYS A 357 -14.87 -1.26 16.60
C LYS A 357 -15.04 -0.90 15.12
N TYR A 358 -13.93 -0.72 14.39
CA TYR A 358 -13.94 -0.12 13.05
C TYR A 358 -13.36 -1.02 11.95
N TRP A 359 -13.09 -2.31 12.19
CA TRP A 359 -12.58 -3.20 11.13
C TRP A 359 -13.47 -3.22 9.87
N TRP A 360 -14.80 -3.13 10.04
CA TRP A 360 -15.78 -3.20 8.95
C TRP A 360 -15.69 -1.99 7.99
N THR A 361 -15.16 -0.85 8.43
CA THR A 361 -15.03 0.34 7.58
C THR A 361 -14.01 0.13 6.46
N ASN A 362 -12.99 -0.70 6.72
CA ASN A 362 -12.01 -1.13 5.74
C ASN A 362 -12.63 -2.01 4.64
N LEU A 363 -13.53 -2.92 5.01
CA LEU A 363 -14.23 -3.81 4.05
C LEU A 363 -15.12 -3.01 3.10
N LEU A 364 -15.77 -1.96 3.61
CA LEU A 364 -16.61 -1.07 2.82
C LEU A 364 -15.84 0.02 2.07
N TYR A 365 -14.51 0.11 2.24
CA TYR A 365 -13.67 1.17 1.67
C TYR A 365 -14.14 2.59 2.07
N ILE A 366 -14.53 2.76 3.34
CA ILE A 366 -14.96 4.04 3.91
C ILE A 366 -14.11 4.46 5.13
N ASN A 367 -13.00 3.78 5.38
CA ASN A 367 -12.08 4.06 6.51
C ASN A 367 -11.35 5.41 6.39
N ASN A 368 -11.58 6.16 5.32
CA ASN A 368 -11.18 7.55 5.14
C ASN A 368 -12.25 8.58 5.57
N PHE A 369 -13.50 8.14 5.77
CA PHE A 369 -14.60 8.96 6.28
C PHE A 369 -14.99 8.61 7.71
N TYR A 370 -14.91 7.33 8.05
CA TYR A 370 -15.33 6.83 9.34
C TYR A 370 -14.32 5.82 9.91
N PRO A 371 -13.84 6.01 11.16
CA PRO A 371 -14.13 7.13 12.07
C PRO A 371 -13.61 8.48 11.55
N THR A 372 -14.11 9.57 12.12
CA THR A 372 -13.76 10.92 11.68
C THR A 372 -12.30 11.27 11.95
N SER A 373 -11.73 10.73 13.04
CA SER A 373 -10.32 10.88 13.38
C SER A 373 -9.46 9.83 12.67
N PHE A 374 -8.34 10.27 12.11
CA PHE A 374 -7.36 9.40 11.45
C PHE A 374 -6.79 8.32 12.39
N GLN A 375 -6.57 8.66 13.67
CA GLN A 375 -6.01 7.76 14.69
C GLN A 375 -7.00 6.69 15.14
N GLY A 376 -8.30 6.92 14.94
CA GLY A 376 -9.34 5.93 15.27
C GLY A 376 -9.46 4.81 14.23
N SER A 377 -8.79 4.93 13.08
CA SER A 377 -8.87 3.94 12.00
C SER A 377 -8.06 2.68 12.32
N CYS A 378 -8.63 1.52 12.02
CA CYS A 378 -8.01 0.22 12.29
C CYS A 378 -6.68 0.00 11.56
N MET A 379 -6.69 0.11 10.22
CA MET A 379 -5.46 0.08 9.41
C MET A 379 -5.31 1.47 8.79
N ASN A 380 -4.73 2.41 9.52
CA ASN A 380 -4.75 3.82 9.11
C ASN A 380 -4.17 4.01 7.69
N TRP A 381 -3.11 3.32 7.30
CA TRP A 381 -2.47 3.42 5.98
C TRP A 381 -3.37 2.98 4.82
N THR A 382 -4.46 2.25 5.05
CA THR A 382 -5.32 1.76 3.96
C THR A 382 -6.32 2.80 3.45
N TRP A 383 -6.30 4.03 3.98
CA TRP A 383 -7.06 5.16 3.44
C TRP A 383 -6.86 5.36 1.93
N TYR A 384 -5.66 5.04 1.44
CA TYR A 384 -5.31 5.07 0.02
C TYR A 384 -6.20 4.11 -0.80
N LEU A 385 -6.42 2.88 -0.31
CA LEU A 385 -7.30 1.90 -0.96
C LEU A 385 -8.74 2.41 -1.02
N ALA A 386 -9.22 3.04 0.06
CA ALA A 386 -10.56 3.63 0.10
C ALA A 386 -10.74 4.71 -0.98
N ASN A 387 -9.81 5.66 -1.05
CA ASN A 387 -9.82 6.68 -2.10
C ASN A 387 -9.75 6.06 -3.51
N ASP A 388 -8.86 5.10 -3.74
CA ASP A 388 -8.67 4.46 -5.05
C ASP A 388 -9.93 3.70 -5.50
N MET A 389 -10.64 3.04 -4.58
CA MET A 389 -11.92 2.39 -4.87
C MET A 389 -13.03 3.42 -5.12
N GLN A 390 -13.10 4.49 -4.34
CA GLN A 390 -14.07 5.57 -4.52
C GLN A 390 -13.89 6.28 -5.88
N PHE A 391 -12.64 6.57 -6.27
CA PHE A 391 -12.33 7.11 -7.60
C PHE A 391 -12.72 6.14 -8.71
N TYR A 392 -12.53 4.83 -8.51
CA TYR A 392 -12.97 3.83 -9.47
C TYR A 392 -14.48 3.77 -9.64
N VAL A 393 -15.24 3.91 -8.56
CA VAL A 393 -16.72 3.95 -8.60
C VAL A 393 -17.21 5.15 -9.41
N ILE A 394 -16.53 6.30 -9.33
CA ILE A 394 -16.88 7.50 -10.10
C ILE A 394 -16.42 7.40 -11.57
N SER A 395 -15.39 6.59 -11.86
CA SER A 395 -14.73 6.56 -13.18
C SER A 395 -15.65 6.27 -14.37
N PRO A 396 -16.62 5.33 -14.30
CA PRO A 396 -17.51 5.08 -15.43
C PRO A 396 -18.32 6.30 -15.86
N VAL A 397 -18.69 7.20 -14.93
CA VAL A 397 -19.42 8.43 -15.28
C VAL A 397 -18.56 9.30 -16.20
N VAL A 398 -17.31 9.55 -15.80
CA VAL A 398 -16.34 10.32 -16.60
C VAL A 398 -16.10 9.62 -17.95
N ILE A 399 -15.93 8.30 -17.95
CA ILE A 399 -15.66 7.51 -19.16
C ILE A 399 -16.86 7.55 -20.13
N TYR A 400 -18.09 7.37 -19.65
CA TYR A 400 -19.29 7.39 -20.50
C TYR A 400 -19.52 8.77 -21.13
N VAL A 401 -19.38 9.85 -20.34
CA VAL A 401 -19.51 11.22 -20.84
C VAL A 401 -18.41 11.52 -21.87
N ALA A 402 -17.17 11.11 -21.61
CA ALA A 402 -16.06 11.25 -22.55
C ALA A 402 -16.24 10.41 -23.83
N TYR A 403 -16.78 9.19 -23.73
CA TYR A 403 -17.06 8.35 -24.89
C TYR A 403 -18.18 8.94 -25.76
N ARG A 404 -19.22 9.50 -25.14
CA ARG A 404 -20.37 10.08 -25.86
C ARG A 404 -20.08 11.42 -26.52
N PHE A 405 -19.37 12.31 -25.81
CA PHE A 405 -19.14 13.70 -26.24
C PHE A 405 -17.68 13.99 -26.62
N GLY A 406 -16.84 12.96 -26.68
CA GLY A 406 -15.42 13.07 -27.02
C GLY A 406 -14.65 13.99 -26.06
N LYS A 407 -13.79 14.84 -26.64
CA LYS A 407 -12.92 15.76 -25.89
C LYS A 407 -13.69 16.70 -24.97
N TYR A 408 -14.85 17.19 -25.40
CA TYR A 408 -15.67 18.10 -24.60
C TYR A 408 -16.24 17.38 -23.37
N GLY A 409 -16.69 16.13 -23.53
CA GLY A 409 -17.15 15.30 -22.43
C GLY A 409 -16.06 15.06 -21.38
N MET A 410 -14.84 14.73 -21.82
CA MET A 410 -13.70 14.55 -20.93
C MET A 410 -13.35 15.86 -20.20
N THR A 411 -13.20 16.97 -20.92
CA THR A 411 -12.82 18.26 -20.33
C THR A 411 -13.86 18.75 -19.33
N VAL A 412 -15.16 18.64 -19.63
CA VAL A 412 -16.23 19.08 -18.73
C VAL A 412 -16.29 18.20 -17.48
N SER A 413 -16.33 16.87 -17.63
CA SER A 413 -16.45 15.96 -16.49
C SER A 413 -15.22 15.98 -15.58
N ALA A 414 -14.01 15.90 -16.15
CA ALA A 414 -12.78 16.00 -15.37
C ALA A 414 -12.59 17.42 -14.81
N GLY A 415 -12.97 18.46 -15.55
CA GLY A 415 -12.89 19.86 -15.12
C GLY A 415 -13.77 20.15 -13.92
N ILE A 416 -15.01 19.66 -13.90
CA ILE A 416 -15.91 19.82 -12.74
C ILE A 416 -15.32 19.16 -11.50
N LEU A 417 -14.86 17.90 -11.59
CA LEU A 417 -14.28 17.19 -10.45
C LEU A 417 -12.95 17.83 -10.00
N MET A 418 -12.16 18.35 -10.93
CA MET A 418 -10.93 19.10 -10.63
C MET A 418 -11.25 20.40 -9.88
N SER A 419 -12.27 21.14 -10.32
CA SER A 419 -12.72 22.37 -9.64
C SER A 419 -13.21 22.08 -8.23
N VAL A 420 -13.99 21.02 -8.02
CA VAL A 420 -14.39 20.57 -6.67
C VAL A 420 -13.14 20.31 -5.82
N CYS A 421 -12.15 19.60 -6.37
CA CYS A 421 -10.90 19.31 -5.65
C CYS A 421 -10.11 20.56 -5.26
N ILE A 422 -10.00 21.52 -6.18
CA ILE A 422 -9.28 22.78 -5.96
C ILE A 422 -10.02 23.63 -4.91
N ILE A 423 -11.33 23.82 -5.08
CA ILE A 423 -12.16 24.63 -4.18
C ILE A 423 -12.18 24.03 -2.77
N SER A 424 -12.40 22.71 -2.64
CA SER A 424 -12.40 22.05 -1.33
C SER A 424 -11.06 22.16 -0.61
N ASN A 425 -9.93 21.97 -1.30
CA ASN A 425 -8.62 22.18 -0.68
C ASN A 425 -8.45 23.64 -0.25
N ALA A 426 -8.73 24.60 -1.13
CA ALA A 426 -8.54 26.01 -0.82
C ALA A 426 -9.38 26.46 0.38
N VAL A 427 -10.67 26.12 0.40
CA VAL A 427 -11.60 26.52 1.47
C VAL A 427 -11.24 25.87 2.80
N ILE A 428 -10.92 24.57 2.84
CA ILE A 428 -10.60 23.89 4.10
C ILE A 428 -9.27 24.37 4.67
N MET A 429 -8.26 24.57 3.81
CA MET A 429 -6.95 25.06 4.24
C MET A 429 -7.00 26.51 4.75
N ASP A 430 -7.81 27.35 4.12
CA ASP A 430 -8.02 28.75 4.53
C ASP A 430 -8.84 28.85 5.82
N TYR A 431 -9.97 28.13 5.91
CA TYR A 431 -10.88 28.21 7.05
C TYR A 431 -10.28 27.68 8.36
N TYR A 432 -9.53 26.57 8.30
CA TYR A 432 -8.93 25.96 9.49
C TYR A 432 -7.46 26.34 9.72
N GLU A 433 -6.89 27.16 8.81
CA GLU A 433 -5.50 27.61 8.84
C GLU A 433 -4.49 26.45 9.03
N PHE A 434 -4.76 25.29 8.42
CA PHE A 434 -3.90 24.11 8.53
C PHE A 434 -2.53 24.34 7.90
N ASN A 435 -1.49 23.70 8.41
CA ASN A 435 -0.16 23.74 7.80
C ASN A 435 0.02 22.61 6.77
N SER A 436 0.49 22.95 5.56
CA SER A 436 0.80 21.98 4.51
C SER A 436 2.08 21.18 4.76
N ALA A 437 2.91 21.62 5.70
CA ALA A 437 4.10 20.94 6.16
C ALA A 437 3.74 19.76 7.09
N MET A 438 3.77 18.52 6.58
CA MET A 438 3.32 17.31 7.29
C MET A 438 4.05 16.98 8.61
N LEU A 439 5.29 17.44 8.81
CA LEU A 439 6.09 17.17 10.02
C LEU A 439 6.30 18.44 10.86
N GLY A 440 5.36 19.39 10.80
CA GLY A 440 5.38 20.57 11.65
C GLY A 440 6.47 21.58 11.30
N GLY A 441 6.46 22.08 10.07
CA GLY A 441 7.32 23.21 9.69
C GLY A 441 6.80 24.53 10.30
N GLY A 442 7.43 25.01 11.38
CA GLY A 442 7.07 26.26 12.06
C GLY A 442 7.42 26.27 13.55
N GLU A 443 7.11 27.36 14.27
CA GLU A 443 7.47 27.55 15.68
C GLU A 443 6.79 26.56 16.66
N ASN A 444 5.77 25.81 16.22
CA ASN A 444 5.06 24.82 17.04
C ASN A 444 4.74 23.53 16.26
N PRO A 445 5.67 22.57 16.18
CA PRO A 445 5.37 21.21 15.70
C PRO A 445 4.33 20.55 16.63
N GLY A 446 3.40 19.75 16.08
CA GLY A 446 2.44 18.88 16.78
C GLY A 446 1.35 19.51 17.66
N ASN A 447 0.85 20.68 17.25
CA ASN A 447 -0.45 21.14 17.71
C ASN A 447 -1.59 20.24 17.16
N GLN A 448 -2.76 20.25 17.81
CA GLN A 448 -3.98 19.52 17.38
C GLN A 448 -4.32 19.73 15.89
N HIS A 449 -3.99 20.91 15.34
CA HIS A 449 -4.16 21.24 13.91
C HIS A 449 -3.47 20.26 12.94
N GLU A 450 -2.40 19.56 13.32
CA GLU A 450 -1.74 18.57 12.45
C GLU A 450 -2.54 17.26 12.34
N LEU A 451 -3.09 16.78 13.45
CA LEU A 451 -3.96 15.60 13.49
C LEU A 451 -5.26 15.87 12.72
N ASP A 452 -5.73 17.12 12.77
CA ASP A 452 -6.88 17.57 12.02
C ASP A 452 -6.58 17.67 10.52
N TYR A 453 -5.41 18.16 10.09
CA TYR A 453 -5.03 18.13 8.68
C TYR A 453 -5.08 16.71 8.09
N GLN A 454 -4.57 15.71 8.83
CA GLN A 454 -4.65 14.30 8.41
C GLN A 454 -6.10 13.85 8.21
N SER A 455 -6.96 14.24 9.13
CA SER A 455 -8.36 13.81 9.19
C SER A 455 -9.26 14.54 8.18
N TYR A 456 -9.02 15.83 7.91
CA TYR A 456 -9.89 16.69 7.10
C TYR A 456 -9.41 16.92 5.66
N VAL A 457 -8.10 16.80 5.39
CA VAL A 457 -7.52 17.09 4.07
C VAL A 457 -6.77 15.89 3.50
N TYR A 458 -5.82 15.32 4.25
CA TYR A 458 -4.86 14.35 3.72
C TYR A 458 -5.50 13.07 3.16
N VAL A 459 -6.43 12.47 3.93
CA VAL A 459 -7.08 11.20 3.57
C VAL A 459 -8.34 11.38 2.73
N LYS A 460 -8.85 12.60 2.60
CA LYS A 460 -10.18 12.84 2.05
C LYS A 460 -10.19 12.82 0.51
N PRO A 461 -11.14 12.10 -0.11
CA PRO A 461 -11.12 11.84 -1.56
C PRO A 461 -11.33 13.13 -2.37
N TYR A 462 -12.22 14.01 -1.89
CA TYR A 462 -12.50 15.30 -2.53
C TYR A 462 -11.28 16.23 -2.49
N CYS A 463 -10.28 16.00 -1.65
CA CYS A 463 -9.02 16.76 -1.65
C CYS A 463 -7.90 16.06 -2.44
N ARG A 464 -8.09 14.81 -2.87
CA ARG A 464 -7.05 13.92 -3.44
C ARG A 464 -7.32 13.39 -4.83
N ILE A 465 -8.49 13.66 -5.43
CA ILE A 465 -8.88 13.08 -6.73
C ILE A 465 -8.06 13.60 -7.93
N ALA A 466 -7.40 14.75 -7.80
CA ALA A 466 -6.74 15.43 -8.93
C ALA A 466 -5.71 14.57 -9.72
N PRO A 467 -4.74 13.88 -9.09
CA PRO A 467 -3.80 13.01 -9.81
C PRO A 467 -4.51 11.90 -10.61
N TYR A 468 -5.57 11.33 -10.04
CA TYR A 468 -6.37 10.29 -10.71
C TYR A 468 -7.01 10.81 -11.99
N LEU A 469 -7.60 12.03 -11.94
CA LEU A 469 -8.20 12.68 -13.11
C LEU A 469 -7.16 12.99 -14.19
N ILE A 470 -5.98 13.48 -13.82
CA ILE A 470 -4.88 13.73 -14.77
C ILE A 470 -4.44 12.43 -15.44
N GLY A 471 -4.39 11.33 -14.68
CA GLY A 471 -4.20 9.98 -15.21
C GLY A 471 -5.27 9.61 -16.23
N MET A 472 -6.55 9.78 -15.88
CA MET A 472 -7.67 9.48 -16.79
C MET A 472 -7.60 10.29 -18.09
N VAL A 473 -7.25 11.58 -18.01
CA VAL A 473 -7.07 12.44 -19.18
C VAL A 473 -5.95 11.89 -20.06
N LEU A 474 -4.79 11.54 -19.50
CA LEU A 474 -3.71 10.93 -20.29
C LEU A 474 -4.13 9.60 -20.92
N GLY A 475 -4.88 8.76 -20.19
CA GLY A 475 -5.40 7.50 -20.72
C GLY A 475 -6.37 7.69 -21.88
N TYR A 476 -7.20 8.74 -21.84
CA TYR A 476 -8.03 9.15 -22.95
C TYR A 476 -7.20 9.65 -24.14
N LEU A 477 -6.17 10.46 -23.90
CA LEU A 477 -5.27 10.92 -24.96
C LEU A 477 -4.58 9.74 -25.67
N PHE A 478 -4.12 8.74 -24.92
CA PHE A 478 -3.54 7.51 -25.50
C PHE A 478 -4.55 6.70 -26.31
N HIS A 479 -5.82 6.68 -25.91
CA HIS A 479 -6.87 6.06 -26.69
C HIS A 479 -7.15 6.81 -28.00
N VAL A 480 -7.25 8.14 -27.96
CA VAL A 480 -7.56 8.98 -29.14
C VAL A 480 -6.38 9.05 -30.13
N PHE A 481 -5.15 9.13 -29.64
CA PHE A 481 -3.96 9.32 -30.47
C PHE A 481 -3.21 8.03 -30.82
N LYS A 482 -3.86 6.88 -30.67
CA LYS A 482 -3.28 5.54 -30.85
C LYS A 482 -2.38 5.37 -32.09
N ASP A 483 -2.79 5.93 -33.24
CA ASP A 483 -2.04 5.83 -34.51
C ASP A 483 -1.24 7.10 -34.87
N LYS A 484 -1.38 8.18 -34.07
CA LYS A 484 -0.78 9.51 -34.33
C LYS A 484 0.24 9.95 -33.29
N LEU A 485 0.47 9.15 -32.24
CA LEU A 485 1.39 9.49 -31.15
C LEU A 485 2.83 9.70 -31.66
N SER A 486 3.20 9.04 -32.76
CA SER A 486 4.51 9.14 -33.41
C SER A 486 4.68 10.36 -34.34
N ARG A 487 3.77 11.34 -34.34
CA ARG A 487 4.05 12.61 -35.04
C ARG A 487 5.32 13.20 -34.42
N SER A 488 6.28 13.55 -35.27
CA SER A 488 7.57 14.15 -34.89
C SER A 488 7.32 15.41 -34.06
N LEU A 489 7.37 15.30 -32.73
CA LEU A 489 7.46 16.50 -31.90
C LEU A 489 8.77 17.19 -32.24
N SER A 490 8.74 18.52 -32.37
CA SER A 490 9.98 19.27 -32.52
C SER A 490 10.83 19.09 -31.27
N TRP A 491 12.14 19.00 -31.46
CA TRP A 491 13.07 18.76 -30.36
C TRP A 491 13.03 19.84 -29.27
N TRP A 492 12.72 21.09 -29.66
CA TRP A 492 12.49 22.20 -28.73
C TRP A 492 11.30 21.96 -27.80
N LEU A 493 10.18 21.44 -28.33
CA LEU A 493 9.01 21.10 -27.52
C LEU A 493 9.31 19.97 -26.53
N LEU A 494 10.13 19.00 -26.95
CA LEU A 494 10.59 17.93 -26.05
C LEU A 494 11.47 18.48 -24.93
N LEU A 495 12.43 19.35 -25.26
CA LEU A 495 13.30 20.00 -24.27
C LEU A 495 12.48 20.84 -23.28
N CYS A 496 11.59 21.69 -23.78
CA CYS A 496 10.70 22.49 -22.95
C CYS A 496 9.82 21.61 -22.06
N GLY A 497 9.23 20.54 -22.60
CA GLY A 497 8.41 19.63 -21.82
C GLY A 497 9.18 18.91 -20.71
N TRP A 498 10.42 18.49 -20.96
CA TRP A 498 11.29 17.94 -19.92
C TRP A 498 11.66 18.98 -18.85
N CYS A 499 12.03 20.19 -19.24
CA CYS A 499 12.31 21.27 -18.29
C CYS A 499 11.09 21.59 -17.42
N VAL A 500 9.91 21.70 -18.03
CA VAL A 500 8.65 21.95 -17.31
C VAL A 500 8.33 20.78 -16.38
N ALA A 501 8.46 19.53 -16.83
CA ALA A 501 8.23 18.36 -15.99
C ALA A 501 9.17 18.31 -14.78
N ILE A 502 10.45 18.66 -14.96
CA ILE A 502 11.42 18.72 -13.86
C ILE A 502 11.01 19.81 -12.85
N VAL A 503 10.66 21.01 -13.32
CA VAL A 503 10.20 22.09 -12.43
C VAL A 503 8.92 21.68 -11.69
N LEU A 504 7.95 21.08 -12.38
CA LEU A 504 6.71 20.61 -11.79
C LEU A 504 6.89 19.44 -10.81
N ALA A 505 7.95 18.64 -10.95
CA ALA A 505 8.30 17.59 -10.00
C ALA A 505 9.06 18.15 -8.78
N LEU A 506 9.98 19.09 -8.98
CA LEU A 506 10.80 19.66 -7.91
C LEU A 506 10.04 20.67 -7.04
N ALA A 507 9.12 21.45 -7.62
CA ALA A 507 8.32 22.44 -6.89
C ALA A 507 7.55 21.85 -5.70
N PRO A 508 6.76 20.75 -5.84
CA PRO A 508 6.10 20.13 -4.70
C PRO A 508 7.06 19.34 -3.79
N LEU A 509 8.25 18.94 -4.24
CA LEU A 509 9.23 18.25 -3.38
C LEU A 509 9.94 19.20 -2.43
N TYR A 510 10.26 20.41 -2.87
CA TYR A 510 11.12 21.35 -2.14
C TYR A 510 10.43 22.67 -1.77
N GLY A 511 9.17 22.86 -2.17
CA GLY A 511 8.41 24.10 -1.95
C GLY A 511 8.19 24.44 -0.46
N THR A 512 8.18 23.43 0.42
CA THR A 512 8.01 23.60 1.87
C THR A 512 9.33 23.83 2.63
N TYR A 513 10.48 23.83 1.95
CA TYR A 513 11.79 23.90 2.61
C TYR A 513 12.00 25.15 3.47
N LYS A 514 11.39 26.29 3.08
CA LYS A 514 11.44 27.54 3.85
C LYS A 514 10.89 27.38 5.28
N ALA A 515 9.94 26.48 5.48
CA ALA A 515 9.33 26.19 6.78
C ALA A 515 10.20 25.28 7.66
N TYR A 516 11.14 24.54 7.07
CA TYR A 516 11.96 23.55 7.78
C TYR A 516 13.42 23.96 7.98
N LYS A 517 13.95 24.93 7.23
CA LYS A 517 15.37 25.34 7.35
C LYS A 517 15.72 25.83 8.77
N LYS A 518 17.02 25.84 9.13
CA LYS A 518 17.55 26.21 10.46
C LYS A 518 17.00 27.51 11.06
N ASN A 519 16.59 28.47 10.23
CA ASN A 519 15.82 29.64 10.62
C ASN A 519 14.42 29.53 9.97
N PRO A 520 13.50 28.76 10.58
CA PRO A 520 12.24 28.44 9.94
C PRO A 520 11.44 29.72 9.73
N GLN A 521 10.91 29.90 8.54
CA GLN A 521 9.96 30.97 8.24
C GLN A 521 8.63 30.31 7.92
N PRO A 522 7.55 30.61 8.66
CA PRO A 522 6.25 30.04 8.36
C PRO A 522 5.86 30.42 6.93
N LEU A 523 5.18 29.50 6.24
CA LEU A 523 4.56 29.83 4.97
C LEU A 523 3.48 30.86 5.24
N THR A 524 3.41 31.88 4.38
CA THR A 524 2.25 32.78 4.40
C THR A 524 0.99 31.98 4.08
N LEU A 525 -0.18 32.44 4.55
CA LEU A 525 -1.45 31.76 4.29
C LEU A 525 -1.65 31.47 2.80
N THR A 526 -1.34 32.45 1.94
CA THR A 526 -1.42 32.29 0.49
C THR A 526 -0.43 31.25 -0.06
N GLU A 527 0.85 31.28 0.36
CA GLU A 527 1.84 30.27 -0.04
C GLU A 527 1.38 28.85 0.36
N ASN A 528 0.83 28.73 1.56
CA ASN A 528 0.40 27.47 2.15
C ASN A 528 -0.84 26.88 1.44
N VAL A 529 -1.88 27.70 1.23
CA VAL A 529 -3.09 27.30 0.50
C VAL A 529 -2.75 26.96 -0.96
N PHE A 530 -1.89 27.76 -1.60
CA PHE A 530 -1.46 27.51 -2.98
C PHE A 530 -0.70 26.18 -3.09
N TYR A 531 0.26 25.94 -2.19
CA TYR A 531 1.02 24.69 -2.17
C TYR A 531 0.10 23.48 -1.92
N ALA A 532 -0.78 23.54 -0.92
CA ALA A 532 -1.70 22.45 -0.60
C ALA A 532 -2.62 22.11 -1.78
N THR A 533 -3.05 23.11 -2.55
CA THR A 533 -3.98 22.96 -3.67
C THR A 533 -3.29 22.44 -4.94
N PHE A 534 -2.12 22.99 -5.29
CA PHE A 534 -1.50 22.75 -6.60
C PHE A 534 -0.34 21.73 -6.58
N SER A 535 0.24 21.40 -5.42
CA SER A 535 1.39 20.47 -5.33
C SER A 535 1.12 19.11 -5.98
N ARG A 536 -0.04 18.50 -5.70
CA ARG A 536 -0.44 17.19 -6.23
C ARG A 536 -0.73 17.23 -7.74
N ILE A 537 -1.32 18.34 -8.21
CA ILE A 537 -1.58 18.61 -9.62
C ILE A 537 -0.25 18.72 -10.36
N SER A 538 0.67 19.52 -9.83
CA SER A 538 2.02 19.70 -10.38
C SER A 538 2.76 18.36 -10.51
N TRP A 539 2.79 17.56 -9.44
CA TRP A 539 3.43 16.25 -9.44
C TRP A 539 2.85 15.31 -10.51
N SER A 540 1.52 15.20 -10.59
CA SER A 540 0.86 14.31 -11.55
C SER A 540 0.99 14.78 -13.00
N LEU A 541 1.07 16.09 -13.27
CA LEU A 541 1.40 16.62 -14.59
C LEU A 541 2.84 16.25 -15.00
N ALA A 542 3.80 16.31 -14.07
CA ALA A 542 5.16 15.86 -14.33
C ALA A 542 5.20 14.37 -14.70
N LEU A 543 4.49 13.51 -13.94
CA LEU A 543 4.36 12.09 -14.27
C LEU A 543 3.68 11.86 -15.62
N ALA A 544 2.65 12.66 -15.94
CA ALA A 544 1.96 12.59 -17.21
C ALA A 544 2.90 12.83 -18.39
N TRP A 545 3.77 13.84 -18.29
CA TRP A 545 4.80 14.08 -19.29
C TRP A 545 5.79 12.92 -19.40
N VAL A 546 6.30 12.41 -18.27
CA VAL A 546 7.26 11.28 -18.27
C VAL A 546 6.67 10.06 -18.96
N ILE A 547 5.44 9.66 -18.62
CA ILE A 547 4.80 8.50 -19.25
C ILE A 547 4.51 8.77 -20.72
N TYR A 548 4.02 9.96 -21.07
CA TYR A 548 3.80 10.36 -22.45
C TYR A 548 5.07 10.26 -23.29
N ALA A 549 6.17 10.85 -22.82
CA ALA A 549 7.46 10.83 -23.50
C ALA A 549 7.99 9.40 -23.65
N CYS A 550 7.91 8.57 -22.61
CA CYS A 550 8.31 7.16 -22.69
C CYS A 550 7.47 6.38 -23.71
N HIS A 551 6.13 6.53 -23.65
CA HIS A 551 5.23 5.78 -24.53
C HIS A 551 5.31 6.24 -26.00
N ALA A 552 5.58 7.52 -26.24
CA ALA A 552 5.77 8.09 -27.58
C ALA A 552 7.16 7.80 -28.18
N GLY A 553 8.08 7.17 -27.43
CA GLY A 553 9.44 6.86 -27.89
C GLY A 553 10.49 7.96 -27.67
N TYR A 554 10.13 9.06 -27.00
CA TYR A 554 11.02 10.18 -26.67
C TYR A 554 11.61 10.11 -25.25
N GLY A 555 11.44 8.99 -24.55
CA GLY A 555 11.87 8.83 -23.15
C GLY A 555 13.36 8.60 -22.95
N GLY A 556 14.11 8.24 -24.00
CA GLY A 556 15.57 8.08 -23.95
C GLY A 556 16.03 7.15 -22.81
N LEU A 557 16.89 7.67 -21.92
CA LEU A 557 17.39 6.94 -20.75
C LEU A 557 16.29 6.62 -19.73
N VAL A 558 15.33 7.55 -19.54
CA VAL A 558 14.25 7.39 -18.56
C VAL A 558 13.37 6.21 -18.94
N ASP A 559 13.03 6.06 -20.22
CA ASP A 559 12.27 4.90 -20.68
C ASP A 559 13.06 3.60 -20.52
N LYS A 560 14.35 3.58 -20.88
CA LYS A 560 15.21 2.39 -20.69
C LYS A 560 15.22 1.91 -19.24
N ILE A 561 15.30 2.85 -18.29
CA ILE A 561 15.28 2.53 -16.85
C ILE A 561 13.89 2.07 -16.44
N LEU A 562 12.83 2.84 -16.71
CA LEU A 562 11.48 2.56 -16.22
C LEU A 562 10.81 1.34 -16.87
N SER A 563 11.15 1.05 -18.12
CA SER A 563 10.63 -0.07 -18.91
C SER A 563 11.47 -1.34 -18.79
N ALA A 564 12.49 -1.35 -17.94
CA ALA A 564 13.35 -2.51 -17.76
C ALA A 564 12.56 -3.75 -17.25
N ARG A 565 12.86 -4.92 -17.83
CA ARG A 565 12.09 -6.17 -17.57
C ARG A 565 12.17 -6.64 -16.12
N PHE A 566 13.24 -6.32 -15.40
CA PHE A 566 13.40 -6.70 -14.00
C PHE A 566 12.37 -6.03 -13.08
N TRP A 567 11.77 -4.90 -13.48
CA TRP A 567 10.68 -4.29 -12.73
C TRP A 567 9.38 -5.09 -12.79
N ILE A 568 9.18 -5.94 -13.80
CA ILE A 568 7.89 -6.59 -14.02
C ILE A 568 7.48 -7.45 -12.82
N PRO A 569 8.29 -8.39 -12.31
CA PRO A 569 7.88 -9.20 -11.16
C PRO A 569 7.67 -8.36 -9.91
N LEU A 570 8.56 -7.40 -9.63
CA LEU A 570 8.44 -6.50 -8.48
C LEU A 570 7.17 -5.64 -8.55
N SER A 571 6.84 -5.13 -9.74
CA SER A 571 5.66 -4.29 -9.99
C SER A 571 4.33 -5.03 -9.78
N ARG A 572 4.33 -6.37 -9.87
CA ARG A 572 3.16 -7.20 -9.59
C ARG A 572 2.93 -7.40 -8.09
N LEU A 573 3.99 -7.29 -7.28
CA LEU A 573 3.93 -7.47 -5.84
C LEU A 573 3.63 -6.17 -5.08
N THR A 574 3.68 -5.00 -5.73
CA THR A 574 3.59 -3.69 -5.05
C THR A 574 2.32 -3.52 -4.23
N TYR A 575 1.21 -4.13 -4.65
CA TYR A 575 -0.04 -4.10 -3.89
C TYR A 575 0.10 -4.85 -2.55
N CYS A 576 0.62 -6.08 -2.59
CA CYS A 576 0.89 -6.84 -1.38
C CYS A 576 1.95 -6.17 -0.51
N VAL A 577 3.02 -5.60 -1.09
CA VAL A 577 4.04 -4.82 -0.36
C VAL A 577 3.40 -3.66 0.39
N TYR A 578 2.51 -2.92 -0.27
CA TYR A 578 1.79 -1.81 0.35
C TYR A 578 0.95 -2.25 1.56
N LEU A 579 0.34 -3.43 1.52
CA LEU A 579 -0.47 -3.87 2.67
C LEU A 579 0.38 -4.37 3.85
N VAL A 580 1.51 -5.04 3.58
CA VAL A 580 2.32 -5.68 4.64
C VAL A 580 3.40 -4.78 5.25
N HIS A 581 3.86 -3.74 4.53
CA HIS A 581 5.05 -2.99 4.96
C HIS A 581 4.91 -2.31 6.33
N ILE A 582 3.72 -1.76 6.65
CA ILE A 582 3.48 -1.17 7.98
C ILE A 582 3.50 -2.22 9.07
N ILE A 583 2.88 -3.39 8.85
CA ILE A 583 2.92 -4.52 9.80
C ILE A 583 4.36 -4.92 10.12
N ILE A 584 5.22 -4.93 9.09
CA ILE A 584 6.65 -5.26 9.24
C ILE A 584 7.40 -4.15 9.97
N LEU A 585 7.14 -2.88 9.65
CA LEU A 585 7.75 -1.75 10.33
C LEU A 585 7.37 -1.70 11.81
N GLU A 586 6.10 -1.95 12.14
CA GLU A 586 5.63 -2.07 13.52
C GLU A 586 6.31 -3.24 14.24
N ALA A 587 6.32 -4.44 13.64
CA ALA A 587 7.02 -5.61 14.17
C ALA A 587 8.50 -5.34 14.42
N TYR A 588 9.17 -4.68 13.47
CA TYR A 588 10.59 -4.38 13.54
C TYR A 588 10.90 -3.33 14.62
N PHE A 589 10.32 -2.13 14.51
CA PHE A 589 10.62 -1.02 15.42
C PHE A 589 10.06 -1.24 16.83
N GLY A 590 8.89 -1.86 16.96
CA GLY A 590 8.28 -2.15 18.26
C GLY A 590 9.01 -3.25 19.05
N SER A 591 9.76 -4.13 18.38
CA SER A 591 10.54 -5.20 19.02
C SER A 591 11.95 -4.77 19.47
N TYR A 592 12.36 -3.52 19.24
CA TYR A 592 13.65 -3.04 19.72
C TYR A 592 13.68 -3.00 21.25
N GLN A 593 14.61 -3.74 21.85
CA GLN A 593 14.81 -3.76 23.32
C GLN A 593 15.81 -2.72 23.81
N THR A 594 16.53 -2.07 22.90
CA THR A 594 17.54 -1.07 23.18
C THR A 594 17.24 0.22 22.46
N VAL A 595 17.84 1.31 22.93
CA VAL A 595 17.81 2.58 22.21
C VAL A 595 18.52 2.45 20.85
N MET A 596 17.97 3.12 19.85
CA MET A 596 18.56 3.20 18.52
C MET A 596 19.48 4.42 18.43
N PHE A 597 20.48 4.36 17.56
CA PHE A 597 21.26 5.54 17.19
C PHE A 597 20.90 5.92 15.76
N TYR A 598 20.45 7.16 15.58
CA TYR A 598 20.15 7.68 14.27
C TYR A 598 21.43 7.99 13.52
N SER A 599 21.60 7.41 12.34
CA SER A 599 22.58 7.82 11.33
C SER A 599 22.03 7.50 9.94
N ASP A 600 22.49 8.25 8.92
CA ASP A 600 22.07 8.01 7.53
C ASP A 600 22.39 6.55 7.09
N VAL A 601 23.49 5.99 7.59
CA VAL A 601 23.89 4.60 7.35
C VAL A 601 22.94 3.61 8.00
N ASN A 602 22.58 3.83 9.28
CA ASN A 602 21.64 2.93 9.99
C ASN A 602 20.26 2.96 9.34
N ILE A 603 19.78 4.14 8.93
CA ILE A 603 18.51 4.25 8.23
C ILE A 603 18.56 3.52 6.88
N ALA A 604 19.66 3.64 6.13
CA ALA A 604 19.80 2.89 4.88
C ALA A 604 19.72 1.37 5.10
N TRP A 605 20.32 0.86 6.18
CA TRP A 605 20.21 -0.55 6.58
C TRP A 605 18.78 -0.93 6.98
N HIS A 606 18.10 -0.11 7.80
CA HIS A 606 16.71 -0.33 8.17
C HIS A 606 15.80 -0.34 6.94
N PHE A 607 15.98 0.60 6.01
CA PHE A 607 15.22 0.68 4.78
C PHE A 607 15.41 -0.57 3.91
N LEU A 608 16.66 -1.02 3.73
CA LEU A 608 16.94 -2.22 2.95
C LEU A 608 16.33 -3.47 3.60
N ALA A 609 16.49 -3.62 4.92
CA ALA A 609 15.92 -4.72 5.68
C ALA A 609 14.38 -4.75 5.57
N CYS A 610 13.71 -3.63 5.89
CA CYS A 610 12.25 -3.52 5.81
C CYS A 610 11.73 -3.74 4.38
N THR A 611 12.43 -3.22 3.37
CA THR A 611 12.07 -3.44 1.96
C THR A 611 12.18 -4.92 1.58
N THR A 612 13.30 -5.57 1.86
CA THR A 612 13.52 -6.97 1.50
C THR A 612 12.51 -7.88 2.20
N VAL A 613 12.28 -7.68 3.50
CA VAL A 613 11.28 -8.45 4.25
C VAL A 613 9.86 -8.18 3.73
N SER A 614 9.55 -6.93 3.36
CA SER A 614 8.24 -6.58 2.77
C SER A 614 7.99 -7.25 1.43
N TYR A 615 8.98 -7.29 0.53
CA TYR A 615 8.84 -8.01 -0.74
C TYR A 615 8.74 -9.52 -0.55
N PHE A 616 9.46 -10.08 0.42
CA PHE A 616 9.37 -11.51 0.74
C PHE A 616 7.98 -11.88 1.29
N ALA A 617 7.48 -11.14 2.28
CA ALA A 617 6.15 -11.33 2.83
C ALA A 617 5.05 -11.10 1.77
N ALA A 618 5.20 -10.06 0.94
CA ALA A 618 4.30 -9.78 -0.17
C ALA A 618 4.27 -10.89 -1.21
N TYR A 619 5.41 -11.51 -1.51
CA TYR A 619 5.49 -12.66 -2.41
C TYR A 619 4.70 -13.85 -1.85
N ILE A 620 4.86 -14.17 -0.56
CA ILE A 620 4.10 -15.24 0.10
C ILE A 620 2.60 -14.97 -0.05
N VAL A 621 2.14 -13.79 0.39
CA VAL A 621 0.72 -13.41 0.33
C VAL A 621 0.18 -13.41 -1.10
N SER A 622 0.97 -12.93 -2.07
CA SER A 622 0.54 -12.88 -3.47
C SER A 622 0.35 -14.28 -4.05
N VAL A 623 1.28 -15.20 -3.78
CA VAL A 623 1.22 -16.58 -4.29
C VAL A 623 0.12 -17.41 -3.62
N THR A 624 -0.15 -17.19 -2.32
CA THR A 624 -1.13 -17.98 -1.55
C THR A 624 -2.55 -17.39 -1.58
N CYS A 625 -2.69 -16.08 -1.81
CA CYS A 625 -3.98 -15.39 -1.74
C CYS A 625 -4.29 -14.62 -3.03
N GLU A 626 -3.46 -13.66 -3.45
CA GLU A 626 -3.79 -12.74 -4.55
C GLU A 626 -4.00 -13.46 -5.90
N VAL A 627 -2.98 -14.21 -6.34
CA VAL A 627 -2.98 -14.88 -7.64
C VAL A 627 -4.03 -15.99 -7.70
N PRO A 628 -4.21 -16.85 -6.67
CA PRO A 628 -5.32 -17.80 -6.64
C PRO A 628 -6.68 -17.14 -6.83
N MET A 629 -6.95 -16.03 -6.13
CA MET A 629 -8.25 -15.35 -6.25
C MET A 629 -8.46 -14.80 -7.66
N MET A 630 -7.41 -14.24 -8.29
CA MET A 630 -7.48 -13.84 -9.70
C MET A 630 -7.72 -15.02 -10.66
N GLN A 631 -7.20 -16.21 -10.36
CA GLN A 631 -7.40 -17.40 -11.19
C GLN A 631 -8.81 -17.98 -10.98
N LEU A 632 -9.32 -17.98 -9.75
CA LEU A 632 -10.70 -18.34 -9.43
C LEU A 632 -11.71 -17.45 -10.14
N GLU A 633 -11.45 -16.14 -10.22
CA GLU A 633 -12.28 -15.21 -10.98
C GLU A 633 -12.41 -15.65 -12.44
N LYS A 634 -11.27 -15.99 -13.07
CA LYS A 634 -11.24 -16.47 -14.45
C LYS A 634 -12.01 -17.77 -14.60
N LEU A 635 -11.91 -18.68 -13.64
CA LEU A 635 -12.64 -19.95 -13.62
C LEU A 635 -14.16 -19.73 -13.57
N ILE A 636 -14.61 -18.84 -12.68
CA ILE A 636 -16.03 -18.47 -12.52
C ILE A 636 -16.58 -17.89 -13.84
N PHE A 637 -15.92 -16.88 -14.42
CA PHE A 637 -16.42 -16.24 -15.65
C PHE A 637 -16.14 -17.02 -16.95
N LYS A 638 -15.21 -17.98 -16.95
CA LYS A 638 -15.01 -18.91 -18.09
C LYS A 638 -16.18 -19.89 -18.21
N THR A 639 -16.83 -20.20 -17.09
CA THR A 639 -18.01 -21.07 -17.02
C THR A 639 -19.23 -20.42 -17.67
N ASP A 640 -19.44 -19.11 -17.50
CA ASP A 640 -20.54 -18.37 -18.14
C ASP A 640 -20.45 -18.35 -19.67
N ARG A 641 -19.23 -18.40 -20.21
CA ARG A 641 -18.99 -18.34 -21.66
C ARG A 641 -19.28 -19.66 -22.38
N LYS A 642 -19.42 -20.78 -21.67
CA LYS A 642 -19.80 -22.09 -22.21
C LYS A 642 -21.30 -22.40 -22.03
N ARG A 643 -22.04 -21.58 -21.27
CA ARG A 643 -23.48 -21.74 -21.01
C ARG A 643 -24.39 -20.91 -21.94
N HIS A 644 -23.80 -20.04 -22.75
CA HIS A 644 -24.43 -19.37 -23.89
C HIS A 644 -23.89 -19.97 -25.19
#